data_AF-K0KIH5-F1
#
_entry.id   AF-K0KIH5-F1
#
_cell.length_a   1.000
_cell.length_b   1.000
_cell.length_c   1.000
_cell.angle_alpha   90.00
_cell.angle_beta   90.00
_cell.angle_gamma   90.00
#
_symmetry.space_group_name_H-M   'P 1'
#
loop_
_entity.id
_entity.type
_entity.pdbx_description
1 polymer ?
#
loop_
_entity_poly.entity_id
_entity_poly.type
_entity_poly.pdbx_seq_one_letter_code
_entity_poly.pdbx_strand_id
1 'polypeptide(L)'
;MPSPESSESSPLRSGILHLNLGSPELRLPKSPESDIEHIRERFEGLERPGIEILQNQEDEESNDDIDMLNIDEVDQVRGEISDSNLAVDEEFQHSLNERANQFTPGSEGNSINTTSFPSIPKPKVDFVYGDNFSLSTEVNEWFTERELKQLPLFKRAFKSFTGSADFNSLDDIQKSALITILNEKLQHRDTTLNSLLCIVFISLGSYHAHSSIESHQAAIISNNRLLASKNLIPTLVKTIQKAIESLKGKKQPIAANSQILFLSTTILYLIISVHIYEPNGKVTSQLTEVNILLILVKFIDHWKWNSSPVLRIRNIISLFSKCLQYLFGDFEKRSEVKSVLQEKYGISKEKDTSKLTTTPLDYHTFRDDITSRYPALIPPPSTLPDNFENSSSLSQFLNISRTLDSHKANSSLPPPSGHISTPAPSPPSTPINKAAKTKRSYQVNQSYPFIYPTEETTNTLSSNIPKSIEEASHLCSSRLQDKLSLKQLWCERDNFMKQERGWTESNQDPNEEFDYYNDIFKNDEDVTALIILERVEKFYGDSLPYLSSLVHVILQVAVSATENNDSFNVEAFKRSNDTEQETIRIKDIALKKSIYSLILLLKWFKVSHILKFEYLSTLVYDSNFLGIMAHYLKSLGDSLYSRITYRSTDSIELSFWKNCGTIQEKDLTAATTPGVDVTFCFNLTSLLSIGSLVCHKKTQRIISLSEKDLAKFFKPFFLLINNSLWKPILKMVKDITPFNGRKWKSHNMDLISMVYLHLKPQLRDNWLSGRDLDGELKDAYGQEIALRAIVQFYHLRRYNERMHELGYKKQSHDFFTREIELIAVSES
;
A
#
# COMPACT_ATOMS: atom_id res chain seq x y z
N MET A 1 -66.74 5.61 -24.18
CA MET A 1 -67.10 4.24 -23.76
C MET A 1 -66.89 4.15 -22.26
N PRO A 2 -67.95 3.93 -21.46
CA PRO A 2 -67.95 4.23 -20.03
C PRO A 2 -67.61 3.02 -19.15
N SER A 3 -67.27 3.33 -17.89
CA SER A 3 -67.40 2.54 -16.64
C SER A 3 -68.78 1.81 -16.54
N PRO A 4 -69.04 0.84 -15.61
CA PRO A 4 -68.75 0.93 -14.16
C PRO A 4 -68.61 -0.42 -13.34
N GLU A 5 -68.49 -0.28 -12.00
CA GLU A 5 -69.05 -1.11 -10.87
C GLU A 5 -68.64 -2.60 -10.70
N SER A 6 -68.00 -3.06 -9.60
CA SER A 6 -68.33 -3.17 -8.15
C SER A 6 -69.13 -4.42 -7.73
N SER A 7 -68.83 -4.93 -6.51
CA SER A 7 -69.50 -5.98 -5.69
C SER A 7 -69.16 -7.46 -6.01
N GLU A 8 -68.52 -8.23 -5.10
CA GLU A 8 -69.09 -8.94 -3.91
C GLU A 8 -70.12 -10.02 -4.33
N SER A 9 -70.13 -11.31 -3.93
CA SER A 9 -69.68 -11.98 -2.70
C SER A 9 -69.85 -13.54 -2.78
N SER A 10 -69.00 -14.28 -2.05
CA SER A 10 -69.26 -15.52 -1.24
C SER A 10 -69.72 -16.87 -1.88
N PRO A 11 -69.83 -18.03 -1.14
CA PRO A 11 -69.52 -18.32 0.28
C PRO A 11 -68.95 -19.76 0.64
N LEU A 12 -68.81 -20.02 1.96
CA LEU A 12 -68.89 -21.29 2.74
C LEU A 12 -67.61 -22.18 2.87
N ARG A 13 -67.22 -22.76 4.03
CA ARG A 13 -67.69 -22.73 5.44
C ARG A 13 -66.70 -23.48 6.37
N SER A 14 -66.83 -23.18 7.67
CA SER A 14 -66.45 -23.95 8.89
C SER A 14 -65.06 -23.67 9.49
N GLY A 15 -64.91 -23.35 10.78
CA GLY A 15 -65.87 -23.13 11.87
C GLY A 15 -65.17 -23.00 13.23
N ILE A 16 -65.80 -22.21 14.12
CA ILE A 16 -65.82 -22.30 15.60
C ILE A 16 -64.58 -21.67 16.31
N LEU A 17 -64.60 -20.44 16.88
CA LEU A 17 -65.32 -19.86 18.06
C LEU A 17 -65.02 -20.59 19.39
N HIS A 18 -64.83 -20.02 20.59
CA HIS A 18 -65.06 -18.72 21.27
C HIS A 18 -64.04 -18.71 22.46
N LEU A 19 -63.28 -17.65 22.78
CA LEU A 19 -63.59 -16.41 23.53
C LEU A 19 -63.75 -16.55 25.05
N ASN A 20 -63.03 -15.69 25.80
CA ASN A 20 -63.52 -14.67 26.77
C ASN A 20 -62.54 -14.46 27.93
N LEU A 21 -61.95 -13.28 28.14
CA LEU A 21 -62.45 -11.93 28.52
C LEU A 21 -62.35 -11.70 30.03
N GLY A 22 -61.78 -10.55 30.43
CA GLY A 22 -61.95 -9.97 31.77
C GLY A 22 -60.84 -8.99 32.21
N SER A 23 -61.00 -7.71 31.88
CA SER A 23 -60.46 -6.55 32.65
C SER A 23 -61.24 -6.41 33.99
N PRO A 24 -60.90 -5.58 35.01
CA PRO A 24 -60.39 -4.19 34.94
C PRO A 24 -59.41 -3.70 36.06
N GLU A 25 -58.97 -2.43 35.90
CA GLU A 25 -58.58 -1.36 36.87
C GLU A 25 -58.44 -1.67 38.38
N LEU A 26 -57.57 -1.08 39.22
CA LEU A 26 -57.22 0.34 39.44
C LEU A 26 -56.24 0.44 40.64
N ARG A 27 -55.40 1.50 40.70
CA ARG A 27 -54.79 2.20 41.87
C ARG A 27 -53.26 2.24 41.97
N LEU A 28 -52.75 3.47 41.82
CA LEU A 28 -51.51 3.99 42.40
C LEU A 28 -51.50 3.86 43.94
N PRO A 29 -50.33 3.77 44.57
CA PRO A 29 -49.84 4.97 45.27
C PRO A 29 -48.31 5.17 45.29
N LYS A 30 -47.95 6.47 45.24
CA LYS A 30 -46.98 7.24 46.06
C LYS A 30 -45.52 6.75 46.21
N SER A 31 -44.62 7.68 45.88
CA SER A 31 -43.24 7.78 46.35
C SER A 31 -43.12 7.77 47.87
N PRO A 32 -41.93 7.41 48.37
CA PRO A 32 -41.20 8.36 49.20
C PRO A 32 -39.73 8.48 48.79
N GLU A 33 -39.30 9.74 48.65
CA GLU A 33 -37.94 10.18 48.88
C GLU A 33 -37.61 9.97 50.37
N SER A 34 -36.68 9.06 50.67
CA SER A 34 -35.81 9.10 51.86
C SER A 34 -35.02 7.80 51.87
N ASP A 35 -33.72 7.92 51.61
CA ASP A 35 -32.60 7.09 52.14
C ASP A 35 -31.37 7.26 51.23
N ILE A 36 -31.10 8.51 50.87
CA ILE A 36 -29.78 8.99 50.48
C ILE A 36 -29.07 9.26 51.81
N GLU A 37 -28.41 8.25 52.38
CA GLU A 37 -27.26 8.44 53.30
C GLU A 37 -26.56 7.14 53.77
N HIS A 38 -27.00 5.93 53.41
CA HIS A 38 -26.40 4.69 53.94
C HIS A 38 -25.72 3.72 52.95
N ILE A 39 -25.42 4.15 51.72
CA ILE A 39 -24.62 3.35 50.75
C ILE A 39 -23.38 4.13 50.29
N ARG A 40 -22.68 4.77 51.24
CA ARG A 40 -21.38 5.42 50.99
C ARG A 40 -20.22 4.89 51.82
N GLU A 41 -20.40 3.85 52.63
CA GLU A 41 -19.36 3.32 53.53
C GLU A 41 -19.14 1.79 53.44
N ARG A 42 -19.42 1.13 52.30
CA ARG A 42 -19.22 -0.34 52.22
C ARG A 42 -18.55 -0.90 50.96
N PHE A 43 -17.80 -0.08 50.23
CA PHE A 43 -16.90 -0.58 49.17
C PHE A 43 -15.55 0.17 49.14
N GLU A 44 -15.03 0.52 50.31
CA GLU A 44 -13.58 0.65 50.50
C GLU A 44 -13.03 -0.73 50.85
N GLY A 45 -12.23 -1.31 49.96
CA GLY A 45 -11.59 -2.61 50.17
C GLY A 45 -11.97 -3.65 49.14
N LEU A 46 -11.54 -3.46 47.89
CA LEU A 46 -11.21 -4.52 46.94
C LEU A 46 -10.37 -3.88 45.82
N GLU A 47 -9.06 -3.93 46.02
CA GLU A 47 -8.03 -3.58 45.04
C GLU A 47 -8.30 -4.34 43.73
N ARG A 48 -8.39 -3.60 42.61
CA ARG A 48 -8.39 -4.20 41.27
C ARG A 48 -6.93 -4.45 40.85
N PRO A 49 -6.64 -5.62 40.24
CA PRO A 49 -5.28 -5.97 39.85
C PRO A 49 -4.78 -5.02 38.75
N GLY A 50 -3.54 -4.55 38.95
CA GLY A 50 -2.84 -3.65 38.05
C GLY A 50 -2.74 -4.22 36.64
N ILE A 51 -2.90 -3.33 35.67
CA ILE A 51 -2.53 -3.59 34.28
C ILE A 51 -1.01 -3.67 34.25
N GLU A 52 -0.48 -4.89 34.27
CA GLU A 52 0.91 -5.15 33.91
C GLU A 52 1.10 -4.77 32.44
N ILE A 53 1.69 -3.60 32.23
CA ILE A 53 2.30 -3.22 30.97
C ILE A 53 3.52 -4.13 30.81
N LEU A 54 3.35 -5.22 30.05
CA LEU A 54 4.43 -6.11 29.68
C LEU A 54 5.39 -5.34 28.76
N GLN A 55 6.51 -4.93 29.36
CA GLN A 55 7.76 -4.60 28.69
C GLN A 55 8.21 -5.79 27.83
N ASN A 56 8.38 -5.60 26.51
CA ASN A 56 9.67 -5.77 25.82
C ASN A 56 9.58 -5.84 24.29
N GLN A 57 10.57 -5.16 23.68
CA GLN A 57 11.15 -5.25 22.32
C GLN A 57 10.33 -4.68 21.15
N GLU A 58 10.40 -3.36 21.00
CA GLU A 58 10.08 -2.63 19.76
C GLU A 58 11.38 -2.00 19.19
N ASP A 59 11.68 -2.31 17.94
CA ASP A 59 12.63 -1.56 17.09
C ASP A 59 11.88 -0.44 16.35
N GLU A 60 12.44 0.76 16.50
CA GLU A 60 12.24 2.08 15.88
C GLU A 60 11.17 2.29 14.77
N GLU A 61 10.01 2.85 15.15
CA GLU A 61 9.36 3.95 14.40
C GLU A 61 8.89 5.01 15.42
N SER A 62 9.65 6.09 15.58
CA SER A 62 9.40 7.14 16.58
C SER A 62 8.19 8.03 16.24
N ASN A 63 7.14 7.85 17.03
CA ASN A 63 6.12 8.81 17.46
C ASN A 63 5.38 8.08 18.60
N ASP A 64 5.55 8.45 19.86
CA ASP A 64 4.84 9.58 20.46
C ASP A 64 5.44 9.92 21.83
N ASP A 65 5.52 11.22 22.16
CA ASP A 65 5.20 11.70 23.50
C ASP A 65 3.98 12.62 23.31
N ILE A 66 2.78 12.10 23.63
CA ILE A 66 1.58 12.91 23.91
C ILE A 66 1.30 12.70 25.40
N ASP A 67 1.81 13.62 26.21
CA ASP A 67 1.38 13.73 27.58
C ASP A 67 0.01 14.41 27.65
N MET A 68 -0.83 13.78 28.47
CA MET A 68 -2.13 14.23 28.94
C MET A 68 -2.06 15.65 29.48
N LEU A 69 -2.87 16.54 28.91
CA LEU A 69 -3.14 17.86 29.48
C LEU A 69 -3.82 17.70 30.84
N ASN A 70 -3.11 18.12 31.90
CA ASN A 70 -3.70 18.53 33.17
C ASN A 70 -4.67 19.68 32.91
N ILE A 71 -5.96 19.39 33.01
CA ILE A 71 -6.98 20.38 33.34
C ILE A 71 -7.07 20.35 34.87
N ASP A 72 -6.39 21.29 35.51
CA ASP A 72 -6.77 21.98 36.75
C ASP A 72 -5.52 22.66 37.34
N GLU A 73 -5.73 23.86 37.91
CA GLU A 73 -4.76 24.72 38.59
C GLU A 73 -3.84 25.62 37.74
N VAL A 74 -4.41 26.66 37.09
CA VAL A 74 -3.84 28.02 37.18
C VAL A 74 -4.96 29.05 37.12
N ASP A 75 -5.61 29.26 38.26
CA ASP A 75 -6.37 30.48 38.53
C ASP A 75 -5.61 31.22 39.63
N GLN A 76 -4.89 32.30 39.27
CA GLN A 76 -4.48 33.44 40.11
C GLN A 76 -3.28 34.20 39.50
N VAL A 77 -3.48 34.94 38.40
CA VAL A 77 -2.88 36.28 38.24
C VAL A 77 -3.82 37.11 37.36
N ARG A 78 -4.49 38.08 37.97
CA ARG A 78 -5.28 39.10 37.25
C ARG A 78 -4.34 40.02 36.47
N GLY A 79 -4.37 39.92 35.14
CA GLY A 79 -3.94 40.97 34.23
C GLY A 79 -5.05 41.19 33.21
N GLU A 80 -5.59 42.40 33.14
CA GLU A 80 -6.67 42.77 32.22
C GLU A 80 -6.19 42.62 30.76
N ILE A 81 -6.57 41.51 30.12
CA ILE A 81 -6.51 41.36 28.66
C ILE A 81 -7.90 41.71 28.15
N SER A 82 -8.04 42.89 27.55
CA SER A 82 -9.26 43.28 26.84
C SER A 82 -9.40 42.43 25.58
N ASP A 83 -10.26 41.42 25.64
CA ASP A 83 -10.61 40.61 24.46
C ASP A 83 -11.29 41.50 23.41
N SER A 84 -10.73 41.51 22.20
CA SER A 84 -11.18 42.33 21.06
C SER A 84 -12.10 41.55 20.13
N ASN A 85 -12.68 40.45 20.60
CA ASN A 85 -13.70 39.70 19.88
C ASN A 85 -15.05 40.43 19.92
N LEU A 86 -15.72 40.54 18.77
CA LEU A 86 -17.07 41.11 18.66
C LEU A 86 -18.00 40.46 19.69
N ALA A 87 -18.78 41.28 20.42
CA ALA A 87 -19.84 40.80 21.29
C ALA A 87 -20.81 39.93 20.47
N VAL A 88 -20.84 38.64 20.80
CA VAL A 88 -21.79 37.70 20.23
C VAL A 88 -23.14 38.01 20.86
N ASP A 89 -24.16 38.29 20.04
CA ASP A 89 -25.53 38.54 20.51
C ASP A 89 -26.00 37.42 21.46
N GLU A 90 -26.66 37.79 22.54
CA GLU A 90 -27.13 36.86 23.58
C GLU A 90 -28.02 35.75 23.01
N GLU A 91 -28.78 36.05 21.97
CA GLU A 91 -29.61 35.07 21.24
C GLU A 91 -28.78 34.01 20.51
N PHE A 92 -27.63 34.39 19.94
CA PHE A 92 -26.73 33.47 19.25
C PHE A 92 -25.94 32.62 20.25
N GLN A 93 -25.53 33.22 21.37
CA GLN A 93 -24.92 32.50 22.48
C GLN A 93 -25.89 31.48 23.08
N HIS A 94 -27.16 31.85 23.21
CA HIS A 94 -28.23 30.94 23.65
C HIS A 94 -28.44 29.79 22.66
N SER A 95 -28.44 30.07 21.35
CA SER A 95 -28.54 29.03 20.31
C SER A 95 -27.35 28.06 20.32
N LEU A 96 -26.13 28.57 20.55
CA LEU A 96 -24.94 27.74 20.71
C LEU A 96 -25.02 26.87 21.96
N ASN A 97 -25.50 27.41 23.08
CA ASN A 97 -25.69 26.67 24.32
C ASN A 97 -26.80 25.63 24.22
N GLU A 98 -27.93 25.93 23.57
CA GLU A 98 -28.97 24.95 23.25
C GLU A 98 -28.42 23.81 22.38
N ARG A 99 -27.59 24.15 21.38
CA ARG A 99 -26.96 23.16 20.51
C ARG A 99 -25.91 22.34 21.25
N ALA A 100 -25.15 22.92 22.17
CA ALA A 100 -24.22 22.21 23.03
C ALA A 100 -24.93 21.23 23.97
N ASN A 101 -26.07 21.65 24.54
CA ASN A 101 -26.88 20.82 25.43
C ASN A 101 -27.53 19.61 24.73
N GLN A 102 -27.67 19.64 23.40
CA GLN A 102 -28.10 18.49 22.59
C GLN A 102 -27.02 17.39 22.50
N PHE A 103 -25.76 17.67 22.85
CA PHE A 103 -24.66 16.70 22.84
C PHE A 103 -24.35 16.11 24.23
N THR A 104 -25.05 16.56 25.28
CA THR A 104 -24.88 16.03 26.64
C THR A 104 -25.58 14.68 26.81
N PRO A 105 -24.89 13.61 27.25
CA PRO A 105 -25.48 12.28 27.39
C PRO A 105 -26.47 12.27 28.57
N GLY A 106 -27.77 12.22 28.28
CA GLY A 106 -28.83 12.11 29.30
C GLY A 106 -30.10 12.91 29.05
N SER A 107 -30.16 13.76 28.00
CA SER A 107 -31.40 14.47 27.66
C SER A 107 -32.31 13.58 26.80
N GLU A 108 -33.42 13.11 27.39
CA GLU A 108 -34.53 12.47 26.66
C GLU A 108 -35.30 13.52 25.83
N GLY A 109 -34.65 14.04 24.79
CA GLY A 109 -35.25 14.93 23.80
C GLY A 109 -35.68 14.14 22.57
N ASN A 110 -36.99 13.97 22.39
CA ASN A 110 -37.62 13.44 21.18
C ASN A 110 -37.22 14.29 19.95
N SER A 111 -36.17 13.88 19.22
CA SER A 111 -35.90 14.39 17.88
C SER A 111 -35.66 13.25 16.90
N ILE A 112 -36.57 13.17 15.94
CA ILE A 112 -36.48 12.31 14.76
C ILE A 112 -35.31 12.86 13.94
N ASN A 113 -34.23 12.07 13.80
CA ASN A 113 -33.02 12.29 12.97
C ASN A 113 -31.70 12.67 13.68
N THR A 114 -31.42 12.17 14.87
CA THR A 114 -30.02 12.00 15.30
C THR A 114 -29.82 10.60 15.87
N THR A 115 -29.08 9.77 15.15
CA THR A 115 -28.43 8.60 15.73
C THR A 115 -27.48 9.10 16.81
N SER A 116 -27.98 9.22 18.04
CA SER A 116 -27.15 9.11 19.23
C SER A 116 -26.37 7.81 19.04
N PHE A 117 -25.06 7.91 18.84
CA PHE A 117 -24.22 6.73 18.80
C PHE A 117 -24.18 6.20 20.24
N PRO A 118 -24.81 5.07 20.59
CA PRO A 118 -24.22 4.25 21.63
C PRO A 118 -22.82 3.95 21.13
N SER A 119 -21.79 4.42 21.83
CA SER A 119 -20.41 4.02 21.57
C SER A 119 -20.29 2.55 21.96
N ILE A 120 -20.83 1.68 21.10
CA ILE A 120 -20.48 0.27 21.10
C ILE A 120 -18.96 0.27 20.98
N PRO A 121 -18.22 -0.29 21.96
CA PRO A 121 -16.77 -0.33 21.89
C PRO A 121 -16.40 -1.02 20.58
N LYS A 122 -15.78 -0.25 19.66
CA LYS A 122 -15.36 -0.76 18.37
C LYS A 122 -14.35 -1.88 18.61
N PRO A 123 -14.54 -3.08 18.05
CA PRO A 123 -13.60 -4.17 18.28
C PRO A 123 -12.21 -3.78 17.78
N LYS A 124 -11.23 -3.93 18.66
CA LYS A 124 -9.81 -3.71 18.35
C LYS A 124 -9.27 -4.94 17.63
N VAL A 125 -8.55 -4.73 16.54
CA VAL A 125 -7.89 -5.80 15.78
C VAL A 125 -6.39 -5.63 15.98
N ASP A 126 -5.80 -6.52 16.77
CA ASP A 126 -4.36 -6.55 17.03
C ASP A 126 -3.61 -7.15 15.83
N PHE A 127 -3.42 -6.33 14.80
CA PHE A 127 -2.71 -6.67 13.57
C PHE A 127 -1.73 -5.55 13.18
N VAL A 128 -0.46 -5.91 13.07
CA VAL A 128 0.61 -5.03 12.57
C VAL A 128 0.98 -5.47 11.16
N TYR A 129 1.00 -4.52 10.23
CA TYR A 129 1.37 -4.81 8.85
C TYR A 129 2.88 -4.87 8.68
N GLY A 130 3.40 -6.09 8.52
CA GLY A 130 4.81 -6.36 8.22
C GLY A 130 4.96 -7.63 7.38
N ASP A 131 6.19 -7.89 6.94
CA ASP A 131 6.56 -9.07 6.14
C ASP A 131 7.46 -10.07 6.90
N ASN A 132 7.50 -9.95 8.23
CA ASN A 132 8.21 -10.84 9.14
C ASN A 132 7.33 -12.08 9.44
N PHE A 133 7.50 -13.13 8.62
CA PHE A 133 6.76 -14.38 8.75
C PHE A 133 7.64 -15.49 9.31
N SER A 134 7.25 -16.04 10.47
CA SER A 134 7.96 -17.13 11.15
C SER A 134 8.23 -18.33 10.23
N LEU A 135 9.36 -19.02 10.45
CA LEU A 135 9.68 -20.25 9.72
C LEU A 135 8.56 -21.30 9.86
N SER A 136 7.88 -21.35 11.01
CA SER A 136 6.78 -22.28 11.26
C SER A 136 5.58 -22.07 10.35
N THR A 137 5.17 -20.81 10.17
CA THR A 137 4.10 -20.42 9.26
C THR A 137 4.50 -20.68 7.82
N GLU A 138 5.75 -20.36 7.45
CA GLU A 138 6.24 -20.56 6.08
C GLU A 138 6.29 -22.03 5.64
N VAL A 139 6.75 -22.92 6.52
CA VAL A 139 6.74 -24.37 6.27
C VAL A 139 5.30 -24.89 6.18
N ASN A 140 4.41 -24.39 7.04
CA ASN A 140 3.01 -24.80 7.04
C ASN A 140 2.29 -24.36 5.75
N GLU A 141 2.61 -23.18 5.21
CA GLU A 141 2.01 -22.64 3.98
C GLU A 141 2.51 -23.33 2.69
N TRP A 142 3.66 -24.01 2.74
CA TRP A 142 4.28 -24.61 1.54
C TRP A 142 3.54 -25.85 1.02
N PHE A 143 3.04 -26.70 1.91
CA PHE A 143 2.50 -28.03 1.57
C PHE A 143 0.97 -28.04 1.43
N THR A 144 0.46 -28.80 0.45
CA THR A 144 -0.95 -29.26 0.40
C THR A 144 -1.14 -30.54 1.20
N GLU A 145 -2.39 -30.89 1.51
CA GLU A 145 -2.77 -32.19 2.11
C GLU A 145 -2.23 -33.36 1.29
N ARG A 146 -2.36 -33.29 -0.04
CA ARG A 146 -1.82 -34.31 -0.96
C ARG A 146 -0.31 -34.47 -0.86
N GLU A 147 0.42 -33.39 -0.60
CA GLU A 147 1.89 -33.39 -0.48
C GLU A 147 2.31 -33.89 0.90
N LEU A 148 1.55 -33.54 1.95
CA LEU A 148 1.75 -34.07 3.30
C LEU A 148 1.57 -35.59 3.36
N LYS A 149 0.60 -36.14 2.61
CA LYS A 149 0.43 -37.61 2.47
C LYS A 149 1.64 -38.31 1.84
N GLN A 150 2.53 -37.59 1.16
CA GLN A 150 3.74 -38.14 0.55
C GLN A 150 4.93 -38.19 1.51
N LEU A 151 4.85 -37.55 2.69
CA LEU A 151 5.94 -37.53 3.67
C LEU A 151 6.50 -38.93 3.97
N PRO A 152 5.72 -40.01 4.20
CA PRO A 152 6.30 -41.33 4.50
C PRO A 152 7.22 -41.87 3.40
N LEU A 153 7.06 -41.44 2.14
CA LEU A 153 7.92 -41.84 1.03
C LEU A 153 9.35 -41.30 1.18
N PHE A 154 9.53 -40.08 1.68
CA PHE A 154 10.85 -39.46 1.85
C PHE A 154 11.68 -40.23 2.89
N LYS A 155 11.05 -40.59 4.02
CA LYS A 155 11.66 -41.41 5.07
C LYS A 155 12.03 -42.80 4.58
N ARG A 156 11.16 -43.45 3.80
CA ARG A 156 11.45 -44.77 3.22
C ARG A 156 12.64 -44.72 2.26
N ALA A 157 12.69 -43.72 1.39
CA ALA A 157 13.82 -43.51 0.48
C ALA A 157 15.13 -43.30 1.25
N PHE A 158 15.13 -42.45 2.28
CA PHE A 158 16.32 -42.21 3.11
C PHE A 158 16.81 -43.47 3.84
N LYS A 159 15.89 -44.22 4.46
CA LYS A 159 16.22 -45.48 5.16
C LYS A 159 16.78 -46.52 4.19
N SER A 160 16.23 -46.61 2.97
CA SER A 160 16.73 -47.52 1.94
C SER A 160 18.15 -47.17 1.46
N PHE A 161 18.52 -45.89 1.52
CA PHE A 161 19.80 -45.40 1.02
C PHE A 161 20.92 -45.43 2.07
N THR A 162 20.60 -45.10 3.34
CA THR A 162 21.61 -44.95 4.40
C THR A 162 21.62 -46.11 5.41
N GLY A 163 20.55 -46.91 5.47
CA GLY A 163 20.36 -47.92 6.52
C GLY A 163 19.98 -47.34 7.90
N SER A 164 20.22 -46.05 8.15
CA SER A 164 19.78 -45.32 9.36
C SER A 164 18.36 -44.78 9.20
N ALA A 165 17.63 -44.69 10.31
CA ALA A 165 16.28 -44.10 10.35
C ALA A 165 16.29 -42.59 10.62
N ASP A 166 17.40 -42.04 11.12
CA ASP A 166 17.55 -40.63 11.48
C ASP A 166 18.90 -40.09 10.99
N PHE A 167 18.86 -38.88 10.41
CA PHE A 167 20.06 -38.15 10.00
C PHE A 167 20.71 -37.42 11.17
N ASN A 168 19.92 -36.99 12.17
CA ASN A 168 20.41 -36.16 13.26
C ASN A 168 21.32 -36.94 14.22
N SER A 169 21.15 -38.27 14.29
CA SER A 169 21.99 -39.19 15.07
C SER A 169 23.38 -39.46 14.48
N LEU A 170 23.66 -39.01 13.25
CA LEU A 170 24.96 -39.20 12.60
C LEU A 170 25.98 -38.15 13.06
N ASP A 171 27.27 -38.51 13.05
CA ASP A 171 28.36 -37.57 13.31
C ASP A 171 28.49 -36.52 12.20
N ASP A 172 29.01 -35.33 12.53
CA ASP A 172 29.13 -34.22 11.58
C ASP A 172 29.97 -34.55 10.34
N ILE A 173 31.02 -35.37 10.51
CA ILE A 173 31.83 -35.87 9.40
C ILE A 173 30.99 -36.74 8.46
N GLN A 174 30.21 -37.67 9.03
CA GLN A 174 29.33 -38.57 8.27
C GLN A 174 28.21 -37.80 7.56
N LYS A 175 27.59 -36.84 8.26
CA LYS A 175 26.59 -35.92 7.68
C LYS A 175 27.16 -35.18 6.46
N SER A 176 28.36 -34.65 6.60
CA SER A 176 29.02 -33.88 5.53
C SER A 176 29.41 -34.75 4.32
N ALA A 177 29.87 -35.98 4.55
CA ALA A 177 30.19 -36.94 3.50
C ALA A 177 28.92 -37.38 2.76
N LEU A 178 27.84 -37.67 3.49
CA LEU A 178 26.56 -38.06 2.91
C LEU A 178 25.99 -36.97 1.98
N ILE A 179 26.00 -35.71 2.41
CA ILE A 179 25.53 -34.58 1.58
C ILE A 179 26.36 -34.45 0.31
N THR A 180 27.67 -34.66 0.39
CA THR A 180 28.56 -34.59 -0.77
C THR A 180 28.22 -35.69 -1.79
N ILE A 181 28.06 -36.93 -1.32
CA ILE A 181 27.64 -38.07 -2.15
C ILE A 181 26.26 -37.82 -2.78
N LEU A 182 25.31 -37.27 -2.04
CA LEU A 182 23.98 -36.93 -2.56
C LEU A 182 24.06 -35.82 -3.62
N ASN A 183 24.91 -34.81 -3.43
CA ASN A 183 25.12 -33.73 -4.40
C ASN A 183 25.75 -34.24 -5.71
N GLU A 184 26.68 -35.19 -5.64
CA GLU A 184 27.24 -35.86 -6.82
C GLU A 184 26.15 -36.68 -7.55
N LYS A 185 25.36 -37.47 -6.80
CA LYS A 185 24.27 -38.28 -7.37
C LYS A 185 23.12 -37.46 -7.96
N LEU A 186 22.96 -36.19 -7.58
CA LEU A 186 22.01 -35.27 -8.21
C LEU A 186 22.38 -34.93 -9.67
N GLN A 187 23.65 -35.06 -10.04
CA GLN A 187 24.09 -34.74 -11.41
C GLN A 187 23.73 -35.84 -12.41
N HIS A 188 23.48 -37.06 -11.93
CA HIS A 188 23.13 -38.23 -12.74
C HIS A 188 21.61 -38.43 -12.82
N ARG A 189 21.08 -38.59 -14.04
CA ARG A 189 19.63 -38.64 -14.35
C ARG A 189 18.89 -39.77 -13.62
N ASP A 190 19.52 -40.94 -13.51
CA ASP A 190 18.86 -42.14 -12.94
C ASP A 190 18.73 -42.09 -11.42
N THR A 191 19.64 -41.39 -10.74
CA THR A 191 19.68 -41.27 -9.27
C THR A 191 19.10 -39.95 -8.76
N THR A 192 18.74 -39.01 -9.66
CA THR A 192 18.29 -37.66 -9.30
C THR A 192 17.10 -37.70 -8.35
N LEU A 193 16.06 -38.48 -8.68
CA LEU A 193 14.82 -38.51 -7.92
C LEU A 193 15.03 -39.07 -6.49
N ASN A 194 15.72 -40.20 -6.35
CA ASN A 194 16.01 -40.79 -5.04
C ASN A 194 16.91 -39.88 -4.18
N SER A 195 17.87 -39.21 -4.79
CA SER A 195 18.75 -38.26 -4.10
C SER A 195 17.95 -37.05 -3.59
N LEU A 196 17.03 -36.51 -4.40
CA LEU A 196 16.13 -35.42 -4.00
C LEU A 196 15.19 -35.85 -2.87
N LEU A 197 14.62 -37.06 -2.89
CA LEU A 197 13.79 -37.56 -1.79
C LEU A 197 14.56 -37.62 -0.47
N CYS A 198 15.82 -38.06 -0.50
CA CYS A 198 16.70 -38.09 0.67
C CYS A 198 17.03 -36.68 1.17
N ILE A 199 17.36 -35.75 0.28
CA ILE A 199 17.69 -34.36 0.65
C ILE A 199 16.46 -33.65 1.21
N VAL A 200 15.26 -33.87 0.66
CA VAL A 200 14.01 -33.32 1.22
C VAL A 200 13.80 -33.82 2.65
N PHE A 201 14.00 -35.12 2.89
CA PHE A 201 13.92 -35.69 4.25
C PHE A 201 14.87 -34.98 5.23
N ILE A 202 16.13 -34.77 4.82
CA ILE A 202 17.14 -34.05 5.62
C ILE A 202 16.72 -32.60 5.85
N SER A 203 16.28 -31.89 4.79
CA SER A 203 15.88 -30.48 4.84
C SER A 203 14.65 -30.24 5.72
N LEU A 204 13.79 -31.24 5.89
CA LEU A 204 12.64 -31.23 6.79
C LEU A 204 13.01 -31.65 8.22
N GLY A 205 14.30 -31.70 8.58
CA GLY A 205 14.76 -31.92 9.94
C GLY A 205 14.65 -33.37 10.45
N SER A 206 14.50 -34.35 9.55
CA SER A 206 14.25 -35.77 9.92
C SER A 206 13.04 -35.92 10.84
N TYR A 207 11.89 -35.48 10.35
CA TYR A 207 10.59 -35.53 11.05
C TYR A 207 10.29 -36.95 11.61
N HIS A 208 9.57 -37.01 12.74
CA HIS A 208 9.35 -38.14 13.67
C HIS A 208 10.48 -38.47 14.67
N ALA A 209 11.62 -37.77 14.65
CA ALA A 209 12.66 -37.93 15.67
C ALA A 209 12.48 -36.99 16.88
N HIS A 210 11.57 -36.01 16.78
CA HIS A 210 11.45 -34.89 17.73
C HIS A 210 10.17 -34.98 18.55
N SER A 211 10.25 -34.58 19.82
CA SER A 211 9.13 -34.51 20.77
C SER A 211 8.47 -33.13 20.84
N SER A 212 9.16 -32.05 20.46
CA SER A 212 8.62 -30.67 20.46
C SER A 212 8.79 -29.96 19.11
N ILE A 213 7.98 -28.91 18.89
CA ILE A 213 8.01 -28.10 17.67
C ILE A 213 9.33 -27.32 17.58
N GLU A 214 9.82 -26.79 18.69
CA GLU A 214 11.06 -26.01 18.77
C GLU A 214 12.27 -26.87 18.43
N SER A 215 12.31 -28.12 18.93
CA SER A 215 13.36 -29.09 18.59
C SER A 215 13.35 -29.41 17.10
N HIS A 216 12.15 -29.58 16.51
CA HIS A 216 12.03 -29.86 15.08
C HIS A 216 12.44 -28.66 14.23
N GLN A 217 12.07 -27.44 14.63
CA GLN A 217 12.52 -26.21 13.97
C GLN A 217 14.03 -26.05 14.03
N ALA A 218 14.66 -26.29 15.18
CA ALA A 218 16.11 -26.23 15.34
C ALA A 218 16.82 -27.25 14.41
N ALA A 219 16.26 -28.46 14.27
CA ALA A 219 16.78 -29.45 13.33
C ALA A 219 16.64 -29.03 11.87
N ILE A 220 15.51 -28.43 11.48
CA ILE A 220 15.32 -27.85 10.14
C ILE A 220 16.38 -26.76 9.88
N ILE A 221 16.60 -25.87 10.83
CA ILE A 221 17.58 -24.78 10.72
C ILE A 221 19.00 -25.35 10.55
N SER A 222 19.41 -26.25 11.44
CA SER A 222 20.75 -26.87 11.41
C SER A 222 21.02 -27.63 10.11
N ASN A 223 20.07 -28.47 9.67
CA ASN A 223 20.22 -29.27 8.46
C ASN A 223 20.30 -28.42 7.20
N ASN A 224 19.48 -27.37 7.08
CA ASN A 224 19.52 -26.49 5.91
C ASN A 224 20.80 -25.62 5.87
N ARG A 225 21.33 -25.20 7.02
CA ARG A 225 22.64 -24.54 7.11
C ARG A 225 23.75 -25.45 6.60
N LEU A 226 23.73 -26.73 6.99
CA LEU A 226 24.69 -27.72 6.53
C LEU A 226 24.58 -27.96 5.02
N LEU A 227 23.35 -28.09 4.48
CA LEU A 227 23.11 -28.24 3.04
C LEU A 227 23.62 -27.04 2.24
N ALA A 228 23.39 -25.82 2.72
CA ALA A 228 23.87 -24.59 2.08
C ALA A 228 25.41 -24.51 2.03
N SER A 229 26.10 -25.00 3.07
CA SER A 229 27.57 -24.96 3.14
C SER A 229 28.26 -25.76 2.01
N LYS A 230 27.60 -26.80 1.48
CA LYS A 230 28.15 -27.78 0.53
C LYS A 230 27.86 -27.48 -0.96
N ASN A 231 27.68 -26.22 -1.33
CA ASN A 231 27.47 -25.77 -2.72
C ASN A 231 26.31 -26.51 -3.43
N LEU A 232 25.24 -26.81 -2.70
CA LEU A 232 24.08 -27.51 -3.23
C LEU A 232 23.22 -26.62 -4.14
N ILE A 233 23.19 -25.31 -3.89
CA ILE A 233 22.30 -24.35 -4.56
C ILE A 233 22.51 -24.34 -6.09
N PRO A 234 23.73 -24.18 -6.65
CA PRO A 234 23.90 -24.17 -8.10
C PRO A 234 23.48 -25.48 -8.77
N THR A 235 23.73 -26.63 -8.12
CA THR A 235 23.27 -27.93 -8.61
C THR A 235 21.74 -27.99 -8.63
N LEU A 236 21.08 -27.55 -7.56
CA LEU A 236 19.61 -27.52 -7.49
C LEU A 236 19.01 -26.62 -8.57
N VAL A 237 19.54 -25.41 -8.75
CA VAL A 237 19.00 -24.50 -9.77
C VAL A 237 19.19 -25.07 -11.19
N LYS A 238 20.32 -25.72 -11.48
CA LYS A 238 20.51 -26.45 -12.74
C LYS A 238 19.49 -27.59 -12.90
N THR A 239 19.17 -28.33 -11.83
CA THR A 239 18.13 -29.38 -11.89
C THR A 239 16.73 -28.79 -12.12
N ILE A 240 16.42 -27.63 -11.51
CA ILE A 240 15.18 -26.88 -11.74
C ILE A 240 15.08 -26.47 -13.22
N GLN A 241 16.14 -25.89 -13.79
CA GLN A 241 16.18 -25.50 -15.21
C GLN A 241 15.93 -26.71 -16.14
N LYS A 242 16.64 -27.82 -15.93
CA LYS A 242 16.45 -29.05 -16.71
C LYS A 242 15.04 -29.61 -16.59
N ALA A 243 14.45 -29.58 -15.39
CA ALA A 243 13.08 -30.02 -15.17
C ALA A 243 12.07 -29.11 -15.90
N ILE A 244 12.28 -27.80 -15.85
CA ILE A 244 11.48 -26.80 -16.57
C ILE A 244 11.55 -27.05 -18.08
N GLU A 245 12.75 -27.16 -18.66
CA GLU A 245 12.94 -27.42 -20.09
C GLU A 245 12.29 -28.74 -20.54
N SER A 246 12.41 -29.78 -19.73
CA SER A 246 11.78 -31.07 -20.01
C SER A 246 10.26 -31.00 -19.98
N LEU A 247 9.68 -30.16 -19.12
CA LEU A 247 8.24 -29.92 -19.05
C LEU A 247 7.72 -29.05 -20.20
N LYS A 248 8.58 -28.21 -20.81
CA LYS A 248 8.27 -27.48 -22.05
C LYS A 248 8.21 -28.41 -23.28
N GLY A 249 8.94 -29.54 -23.25
CA GLY A 249 9.03 -30.49 -24.35
C GLY A 249 7.85 -31.47 -24.44
N LYS A 250 7.52 -31.92 -25.67
CA LYS A 250 6.44 -32.90 -25.94
C LYS A 250 6.78 -34.38 -25.64
N LYS A 251 7.99 -34.73 -25.16
CA LYS A 251 8.43 -36.14 -24.96
C LYS A 251 8.73 -36.46 -23.48
N GLN A 252 8.16 -37.57 -22.98
CA GLN A 252 8.35 -38.39 -21.73
C GLN A 252 9.19 -37.84 -20.53
N PRO A 253 8.94 -38.25 -19.27
CA PRO A 253 7.69 -38.51 -18.54
C PRO A 253 7.31 -37.29 -17.67
N ILE A 254 6.12 -36.72 -17.94
CA ILE A 254 5.65 -35.45 -17.37
C ILE A 254 5.54 -35.49 -15.83
N ALA A 255 5.08 -36.61 -15.27
CA ALA A 255 4.86 -36.76 -13.82
C ALA A 255 6.18 -36.75 -13.01
N ALA A 256 7.20 -37.48 -13.48
CA ALA A 256 8.49 -37.55 -12.77
C ALA A 256 9.22 -36.20 -12.78
N ASN A 257 9.19 -35.49 -13.92
CA ASN A 257 9.80 -34.14 -14.02
C ASN A 257 9.06 -33.11 -13.15
N SER A 258 7.73 -33.21 -13.06
CA SER A 258 6.96 -32.39 -12.13
C SER A 258 7.37 -32.67 -10.68
N GLN A 259 7.54 -33.94 -10.30
CA GLN A 259 8.00 -34.31 -8.96
C GLN A 259 9.42 -33.81 -8.68
N ILE A 260 10.34 -33.93 -9.63
CA ILE A 260 11.70 -33.36 -9.53
C ILE A 260 11.63 -31.85 -9.31
N LEU A 261 10.78 -31.13 -10.05
CA LEU A 261 10.57 -29.69 -9.89
C LEU A 261 10.06 -29.36 -8.47
N PHE A 262 9.09 -30.12 -7.96
CA PHE A 262 8.57 -29.92 -6.61
C PHE A 262 9.62 -30.17 -5.52
N LEU A 263 10.36 -31.29 -5.58
CA LEU A 263 11.36 -31.62 -4.57
C LEU A 263 12.51 -30.59 -4.58
N SER A 264 13.01 -30.22 -5.76
CA SER A 264 14.09 -29.24 -5.89
C SER A 264 13.68 -27.83 -5.44
N THR A 265 12.47 -27.38 -5.80
CA THR A 265 11.94 -26.09 -5.32
C THR A 265 11.67 -26.10 -3.82
N THR A 266 11.25 -27.22 -3.24
CA THR A 266 11.05 -27.37 -1.78
C THR A 266 12.36 -27.21 -1.02
N ILE A 267 13.43 -27.89 -1.46
CA ILE A 267 14.74 -27.77 -0.80
C ILE A 267 15.24 -26.32 -0.88
N LEU A 268 15.14 -25.71 -2.06
CA LEU A 268 15.58 -24.33 -2.26
C LEU A 268 14.75 -23.34 -1.42
N TYR A 269 13.43 -23.54 -1.33
CA TYR A 269 12.54 -22.74 -0.51
C TYR A 269 12.90 -22.78 0.97
N LEU A 270 13.19 -23.98 1.51
CA LEU A 270 13.57 -24.14 2.92
C LEU A 270 14.94 -23.53 3.22
N ILE A 271 15.93 -23.74 2.34
CA ILE A 271 17.26 -23.11 2.47
C ILE A 271 17.12 -21.58 2.55
N ILE A 272 16.35 -20.98 1.64
CA ILE A 272 16.13 -19.54 1.62
C ILE A 272 15.37 -19.10 2.88
N SER A 273 14.30 -19.80 3.25
CA SER A 273 13.48 -19.45 4.43
C SER A 273 14.28 -19.47 5.74
N VAL A 274 15.25 -20.37 5.86
CA VAL A 274 16.16 -20.42 7.03
C VAL A 274 17.17 -19.27 7.02
N HIS A 275 17.70 -18.91 5.85
CA HIS A 275 18.72 -17.86 5.72
C HIS A 275 18.16 -16.42 5.69
N ILE A 276 16.84 -16.23 5.65
CA ILE A 276 16.24 -14.89 5.82
C ILE A 276 16.59 -14.30 7.19
N TYR A 277 16.56 -15.11 8.24
CA TYR A 277 16.86 -14.66 9.62
C TYR A 277 18.35 -14.50 9.90
N GLU A 278 19.18 -15.31 9.24
CA GLU A 278 20.64 -15.26 9.36
C GLU A 278 21.26 -15.25 7.95
N PRO A 279 21.49 -14.05 7.37
CA PRO A 279 21.95 -13.92 6.00
C PRO A 279 23.38 -14.43 5.85
N ASN A 280 23.56 -15.41 4.96
CA ASN A 280 24.87 -15.94 4.59
C ASN A 280 25.32 -15.37 3.23
N GLY A 281 26.43 -14.62 3.22
CA GLY A 281 26.99 -14.03 2.00
C GLY A 281 27.30 -15.07 0.91
N LYS A 282 27.70 -16.30 1.28
CA LYS A 282 27.95 -17.38 0.32
C LYS A 282 26.67 -17.81 -0.40
N VAL A 283 25.55 -17.95 0.32
CA VAL A 283 24.25 -18.30 -0.27
C VAL A 283 23.78 -17.19 -1.20
N THR A 284 23.94 -15.94 -0.79
CA THR A 284 23.60 -14.77 -1.61
C THR A 284 24.40 -14.72 -2.91
N SER A 285 25.73 -14.94 -2.84
CA SER A 285 26.59 -14.98 -4.04
C SER A 285 26.15 -16.08 -5.02
N GLN A 286 25.91 -17.31 -4.52
CA GLN A 286 25.47 -18.44 -5.34
C GLN A 286 24.12 -18.18 -6.04
N LEU A 287 23.16 -17.60 -5.35
CA LEU A 287 21.85 -17.28 -5.95
C LEU A 287 21.95 -16.17 -6.99
N THR A 288 22.84 -15.19 -6.77
CA THR A 288 23.07 -14.07 -7.68
C THR A 288 23.82 -14.50 -8.94
N GLU A 289 24.82 -15.37 -8.81
CA GLU A 289 25.57 -15.96 -9.92
C GLU A 289 24.67 -16.76 -10.86
N VAL A 290 23.76 -17.56 -10.31
CA VAL A 290 22.86 -18.39 -11.12
C VAL A 290 21.64 -17.61 -11.65
N ASN A 291 21.43 -16.38 -11.17
CA ASN A 291 20.32 -15.49 -11.56
C ASN A 291 18.93 -16.17 -11.43
N ILE A 292 18.67 -16.74 -10.26
CA ILE A 292 17.44 -17.49 -9.96
C ILE A 292 16.17 -16.69 -10.24
N LEU A 293 16.16 -15.39 -9.94
CA LEU A 293 15.00 -14.53 -10.14
C LEU A 293 14.59 -14.47 -11.62
N LEU A 294 15.56 -14.32 -12.53
CA LEU A 294 15.28 -14.33 -13.98
C LEU A 294 14.74 -15.67 -14.46
N ILE A 295 15.26 -16.79 -13.93
CA ILE A 295 14.79 -18.14 -14.27
C ILE A 295 13.31 -18.29 -13.88
N LEU A 296 12.94 -17.85 -12.67
CA LEU A 296 11.57 -17.92 -12.18
C LEU A 296 10.63 -17.02 -13.00
N VAL A 297 11.07 -15.81 -13.35
CA VAL A 297 10.26 -14.90 -14.20
C VAL A 297 10.05 -15.47 -15.61
N LYS A 298 11.09 -16.03 -16.25
CA LYS A 298 10.98 -16.72 -17.55
C LYS A 298 10.07 -17.95 -17.49
N PHE A 299 10.01 -18.63 -16.34
CA PHE A 299 9.06 -19.70 -16.12
C PHE A 299 7.63 -19.19 -16.04
N ILE A 300 7.40 -18.11 -15.29
CA ILE A 300 6.09 -17.46 -15.16
C ILE A 300 5.59 -16.97 -16.54
N ASP A 301 6.48 -16.38 -17.35
CA ASP A 301 6.16 -16.00 -18.73
C ASP A 301 5.75 -17.20 -19.59
N HIS A 302 6.49 -18.32 -19.50
CA HIS A 302 6.09 -19.54 -20.21
C HIS A 302 4.74 -20.08 -19.73
N TRP A 303 4.48 -20.03 -18.42
CA TRP A 303 3.22 -20.50 -17.82
C TRP A 303 2.02 -19.69 -18.28
N LYS A 304 2.17 -18.37 -18.49
CA LYS A 304 1.12 -17.51 -19.05
C LYS A 304 0.54 -18.06 -20.36
N TRP A 305 1.40 -18.57 -21.23
CA TRP A 305 1.00 -19.10 -22.54
C TRP A 305 0.66 -20.60 -22.50
N ASN A 306 1.22 -21.35 -21.55
CA ASN A 306 1.07 -22.81 -21.45
C ASN A 306 0.71 -23.21 -20.02
N SER A 307 -0.47 -22.81 -19.56
CA SER A 307 -0.91 -23.10 -18.20
C SER A 307 -1.23 -24.59 -18.03
N SER A 308 -0.63 -25.21 -17.03
CA SER A 308 -0.88 -26.61 -16.67
C SER A 308 -0.73 -26.82 -15.17
N PRO A 309 -1.58 -27.64 -14.53
CA PRO A 309 -1.47 -27.92 -13.09
C PRO A 309 -0.15 -28.63 -12.73
N VAL A 310 0.45 -29.34 -13.69
CA VAL A 310 1.74 -30.03 -13.53
C VAL A 310 2.89 -29.06 -13.23
N LEU A 311 2.75 -27.80 -13.66
CA LEU A 311 3.76 -26.75 -13.52
C LEU A 311 3.80 -26.13 -12.11
N ARG A 312 2.84 -26.47 -11.22
CA ARG A 312 2.83 -26.07 -9.80
C ARG A 312 3.14 -24.58 -9.57
N ILE A 313 2.49 -23.71 -10.33
CA ILE A 313 2.75 -22.25 -10.35
C ILE A 313 2.74 -21.61 -8.95
N ARG A 314 1.88 -22.10 -8.04
CA ARG A 314 1.85 -21.69 -6.63
C ARG A 314 3.24 -21.77 -5.98
N ASN A 315 3.89 -22.94 -6.05
CA ASN A 315 5.20 -23.15 -5.42
C ASN A 315 6.29 -22.27 -6.06
N ILE A 316 6.17 -22.00 -7.37
CA ILE A 316 7.08 -21.10 -8.08
C ILE A 316 6.90 -19.65 -7.65
N ILE A 317 5.66 -19.17 -7.50
CA ILE A 317 5.38 -17.81 -7.00
C ILE A 317 5.81 -17.68 -5.54
N SER A 318 5.55 -18.70 -4.70
CA SER A 318 6.02 -18.73 -3.31
C SER A 318 7.54 -18.64 -3.24
N LEU A 319 8.25 -19.44 -4.03
CA LEU A 319 9.72 -19.40 -4.13
C LEU A 319 10.21 -18.05 -4.65
N PHE A 320 9.59 -17.50 -5.70
CA PHE A 320 9.92 -16.18 -6.23
C PHE A 320 9.79 -15.09 -5.17
N SER A 321 8.70 -15.09 -4.41
CA SER A 321 8.48 -14.13 -3.33
C SER A 321 9.55 -14.20 -2.24
N LYS A 322 10.02 -15.40 -1.88
CA LYS A 322 11.09 -15.59 -0.88
C LYS A 322 12.48 -15.29 -1.42
N CYS A 323 12.75 -15.61 -2.69
CA CYS A 323 13.96 -15.16 -3.37
C CYS A 323 14.05 -13.62 -3.38
N LEU A 324 12.94 -12.92 -3.64
CA LEU A 324 12.90 -11.46 -3.58
C LEU A 324 13.18 -10.94 -2.17
N GLN A 325 12.48 -11.47 -1.16
CA GLN A 325 12.69 -11.08 0.24
C GLN A 325 14.14 -11.30 0.68
N TYR A 326 14.75 -12.43 0.32
CA TYR A 326 16.13 -12.73 0.70
C TYR A 326 17.18 -11.91 -0.06
N LEU A 327 17.02 -11.74 -1.38
CA LEU A 327 18.04 -11.07 -2.20
C LEU A 327 17.97 -9.55 -2.13
N PHE A 328 16.76 -8.98 -2.01
CA PHE A 328 16.57 -7.54 -1.91
C PHE A 328 16.45 -7.08 -0.46
N GLY A 329 15.81 -7.86 0.40
CA GLY A 329 15.46 -7.48 1.76
C GLY A 329 13.96 -7.23 1.92
N ASP A 330 13.54 -7.23 3.18
CA ASP A 330 12.17 -6.95 3.63
C ASP A 330 11.85 -5.45 3.62
N PHE A 331 10.69 -5.07 4.19
CA PHE A 331 10.28 -3.67 4.27
C PHE A 331 11.20 -2.81 5.13
N GLU A 332 11.81 -3.38 6.17
CA GLU A 332 12.71 -2.68 7.10
C GLU A 332 14.04 -2.39 6.42
N LYS A 333 14.68 -3.40 5.81
CA LYS A 333 15.92 -3.24 5.07
C LYS A 333 15.76 -2.26 3.90
N ARG A 334 14.59 -2.27 3.24
CA ARG A 334 14.26 -1.27 2.22
C ARG A 334 14.14 0.14 2.78
N SER A 335 13.72 0.30 4.03
CA SER A 335 13.66 1.60 4.69
C SER A 335 15.06 2.11 5.01
N GLU A 336 15.93 1.24 5.54
CA GLU A 336 17.34 1.52 5.81
C GLU A 336 18.08 1.97 4.54
N VAL A 337 18.02 1.18 3.46
CA VAL A 337 18.66 1.51 2.17
C VAL A 337 18.15 2.85 1.61
N LYS A 338 16.86 3.13 1.80
CA LYS A 338 16.30 4.42 1.37
C LYS A 338 16.86 5.57 2.20
N SER A 339 17.03 5.41 3.51
CA SER A 339 17.63 6.44 4.38
C SER A 339 19.08 6.75 3.96
N VAL A 340 19.88 5.71 3.70
CA VAL A 340 21.26 5.85 3.18
C VAL A 340 21.28 6.63 1.87
N LEU A 341 20.40 6.29 0.92
CA LEU A 341 20.29 7.06 -0.32
C LEU A 341 19.87 8.50 -0.07
N GLN A 342 18.94 8.76 0.86
CA GLN A 342 18.52 10.12 1.16
C GLN A 342 19.67 10.95 1.73
N GLU A 343 20.51 10.37 2.59
CA GLU A 343 21.71 10.99 3.11
C GLU A 343 22.72 11.31 2.00
N LYS A 344 23.00 10.36 1.10
CA LYS A 344 23.91 10.53 -0.04
C LYS A 344 23.56 11.74 -0.92
N TYR A 345 22.28 12.03 -1.14
CA TYR A 345 21.82 13.16 -1.98
C TYR A 345 21.41 14.40 -1.17
N GLY A 346 21.79 14.48 0.12
CA GLY A 346 21.50 15.62 0.99
C GLY A 346 20.01 15.87 1.19
N ILE A 347 19.18 14.81 1.20
CA ILE A 347 17.74 14.89 1.35
C ILE A 347 17.38 14.77 2.83
N SER A 348 17.24 15.92 3.49
CA SER A 348 16.83 15.99 4.90
C SER A 348 15.35 15.62 5.08
N LYS A 349 15.08 14.68 5.99
CA LYS A 349 13.73 14.37 6.47
C LYS A 349 13.47 15.19 7.74
N GLU A 350 12.37 15.96 7.79
CA GLU A 350 11.96 16.61 9.05
C GLU A 350 11.63 15.52 10.07
N LYS A 351 12.36 15.52 11.19
CA LYS A 351 12.19 14.57 12.29
C LYS A 351 10.98 14.93 13.16
N ASP A 352 10.66 16.22 13.25
CA ASP A 352 9.54 16.71 14.04
C ASP A 352 8.20 16.43 13.35
N THR A 353 7.38 15.61 13.99
CA THR A 353 6.10 15.19 13.44
C THR A 353 5.01 16.25 13.58
N SER A 354 5.19 17.26 14.42
CA SER A 354 4.29 18.43 14.53
C SER A 354 4.41 19.38 13.33
N LYS A 355 5.54 19.35 12.62
CA LYS A 355 5.81 20.31 11.54
C LYS A 355 5.24 19.86 10.20
N LEU A 356 4.37 20.69 9.62
CA LEU A 356 3.88 20.56 8.24
C LEU A 356 5.00 20.81 7.22
N THR A 357 4.96 20.08 6.10
CA THR A 357 5.96 20.15 5.03
C THR A 357 5.33 20.66 3.74
N THR A 358 6.17 21.23 2.85
CA THR A 358 5.76 21.66 1.51
C THR A 358 6.61 21.00 0.42
N THR A 359 6.03 20.80 -0.77
CA THR A 359 6.79 20.29 -1.92
C THR A 359 7.32 21.45 -2.77
N PRO A 360 8.40 21.24 -3.56
CA PRO A 360 8.93 22.27 -4.45
C PRO A 360 7.92 22.83 -5.44
N LEU A 361 7.07 21.97 -6.01
CA LEU A 361 6.01 22.39 -6.93
C LEU A 361 4.96 23.27 -6.22
N ASP A 362 4.58 22.90 -5.00
CA ASP A 362 3.63 23.68 -4.19
C ASP A 362 4.22 25.04 -3.81
N TYR A 363 5.53 25.08 -3.51
CA TYR A 363 6.25 26.30 -3.19
C TYR A 363 6.40 27.23 -4.40
N HIS A 364 6.70 26.71 -5.59
CA HIS A 364 6.74 27.52 -6.82
C HIS A 364 5.36 28.08 -7.15
N THR A 365 4.33 27.25 -7.10
CA THR A 365 2.96 27.72 -7.31
C THR A 365 2.60 28.83 -6.32
N PHE A 366 3.00 28.68 -5.04
CA PHE A 366 2.81 29.71 -4.02
C PHE A 366 3.62 30.97 -4.29
N ARG A 367 4.87 30.83 -4.76
CA ARG A 367 5.77 31.92 -5.12
C ARG A 367 5.16 32.77 -6.25
N ASP A 368 4.67 32.13 -7.30
CA ASP A 368 4.02 32.81 -8.42
C ASP A 368 2.74 33.53 -7.96
N ASP A 369 1.90 32.81 -7.21
CA ASP A 369 0.64 33.33 -6.65
C ASP A 369 0.87 34.55 -5.75
N ILE A 370 1.98 34.60 -5.01
CA ILE A 370 2.29 35.74 -4.12
C ILE A 370 2.99 36.86 -4.87
N THR A 371 3.89 36.55 -5.80
CA THR A 371 4.61 37.57 -6.57
C THR A 371 3.65 38.33 -7.49
N SER A 372 2.63 37.66 -8.05
CA SER A 372 1.59 38.33 -8.82
C SER A 372 0.75 39.29 -7.96
N ARG A 373 0.49 38.94 -6.70
CA ARG A 373 -0.30 39.76 -5.75
C ARG A 373 0.52 40.87 -5.08
N TYR A 374 1.79 40.61 -4.81
CA TYR A 374 2.72 41.51 -4.12
C TYR A 374 4.04 41.61 -4.90
N PRO A 375 4.10 42.39 -6.00
CA PRO A 375 5.29 42.49 -6.84
C PRO A 375 6.55 43.01 -6.13
N ALA A 376 6.37 43.71 -4.99
CA ALA A 376 7.47 44.18 -4.15
C ALA A 376 8.11 43.05 -3.31
N LEU A 377 7.43 41.91 -3.12
CA LEU A 377 7.99 40.77 -2.41
C LEU A 377 8.95 40.02 -3.31
N ILE A 378 10.18 39.84 -2.85
CA ILE A 378 11.15 38.93 -3.48
C ILE A 378 11.22 37.69 -2.58
N PRO A 379 10.39 36.66 -2.84
CA PRO A 379 10.46 35.42 -2.07
C PRO A 379 11.81 34.70 -2.28
N PRO A 380 12.25 33.85 -1.33
CA PRO A 380 13.42 32.99 -1.51
C PRO A 380 13.33 32.16 -2.80
N PRO A 381 14.46 31.95 -3.51
CA PRO A 381 14.46 31.23 -4.78
C PRO A 381 13.92 29.81 -4.62
N SER A 382 13.15 29.35 -5.62
CA SER A 382 12.70 27.97 -5.68
C SER A 382 13.87 27.03 -5.95
N THR A 383 13.79 25.78 -5.47
CA THR A 383 14.73 24.71 -5.84
C THR A 383 14.45 24.10 -7.22
N LEU A 384 13.43 24.61 -7.92
CA LEU A 384 13.07 24.23 -9.28
C LEU A 384 14.06 24.79 -10.31
N PRO A 385 14.42 24.02 -11.35
CA PRO A 385 15.25 24.53 -12.45
C PRO A 385 14.60 25.72 -13.16
N ASP A 386 15.42 26.67 -13.62
CA ASP A 386 14.95 27.89 -14.30
C ASP A 386 14.11 27.63 -15.55
N ASN A 387 14.28 26.46 -16.20
CA ASN A 387 13.54 26.05 -17.41
C ASN A 387 12.27 25.23 -17.11
N PHE A 388 11.71 25.33 -15.91
CA PHE A 388 10.58 24.51 -15.47
C PHE A 388 9.33 24.62 -16.38
N GLU A 389 9.02 25.80 -16.92
CA GLU A 389 7.80 26.03 -17.72
C GLU A 389 8.05 26.00 -19.24
N ASN A 390 8.80 25.02 -19.74
CA ASN A 390 8.95 24.90 -21.19
C ASN A 390 7.71 24.26 -21.84
N SER A 391 6.83 25.10 -22.40
CA SER A 391 5.56 24.71 -23.04
C SER A 391 5.70 23.90 -24.33
N SER A 392 6.91 23.81 -24.88
CA SER A 392 7.18 23.09 -26.14
C SER A 392 7.44 21.60 -25.96
N SER A 393 7.67 21.12 -24.74
CA SER A 393 8.04 19.72 -24.47
C SER A 393 6.86 18.89 -23.99
N LEU A 394 6.80 17.61 -24.38
CA LEU A 394 5.85 16.66 -23.80
C LEU A 394 6.01 16.54 -22.27
N SER A 395 7.22 16.75 -21.76
CA SER A 395 7.53 16.64 -20.33
C SER A 395 6.85 17.69 -19.45
N GLN A 396 6.26 18.75 -20.03
CA GLN A 396 5.48 19.77 -19.32
C GLN A 396 4.31 19.15 -18.53
N PHE A 397 3.70 18.08 -19.06
CA PHE A 397 2.53 17.46 -18.45
C PHE A 397 2.85 16.66 -17.17
N LEU A 398 4.12 16.38 -16.87
CA LEU A 398 4.48 15.59 -15.68
C LEU A 398 4.19 16.30 -14.35
N ASN A 399 4.44 17.60 -14.29
CA ASN A 399 4.26 18.44 -13.11
C ASN A 399 3.81 19.81 -13.60
N ILE A 400 2.50 20.02 -13.64
CA ILE A 400 1.89 21.27 -14.09
C ILE A 400 1.72 22.17 -12.87
N SER A 401 2.36 23.35 -12.87
CA SER A 401 2.08 24.42 -11.91
C SER A 401 0.62 24.86 -12.08
N ARG A 402 -0.14 24.88 -11.00
CA ARG A 402 -1.56 25.28 -11.00
C ARG A 402 -1.72 26.55 -10.18
N THR A 403 -1.26 27.66 -10.75
CA THR A 403 -1.35 28.98 -10.14
C THR A 403 -2.79 29.48 -10.16
N LEU A 404 -3.13 30.37 -9.23
CA LEU A 404 -4.46 31.00 -9.16
C LEU A 404 -4.85 31.68 -10.48
N ASP A 405 -3.87 32.11 -11.28
CA ASP A 405 -4.06 32.74 -12.59
C ASP A 405 -4.52 31.74 -13.66
N SER A 406 -4.09 30.48 -13.56
CA SER A 406 -4.52 29.43 -14.49
C SER A 406 -5.96 28.99 -14.24
N HIS A 407 -6.56 29.31 -13.09
CA HIS A 407 -7.94 28.94 -12.79
C HIS A 407 -8.92 29.75 -13.66
N LYS A 408 -9.70 29.04 -14.48
CA LYS A 408 -10.76 29.64 -15.32
C LYS A 408 -11.70 30.56 -14.53
N ALA A 409 -12.05 30.17 -13.30
CA ALA A 409 -12.87 30.96 -12.41
C ALA A 409 -12.28 32.36 -12.17
N ASN A 410 -10.98 32.46 -11.84
CA ASN A 410 -10.30 33.73 -11.64
C ASN A 410 -10.12 34.51 -12.95
N SER A 411 -9.75 33.83 -14.04
CA SER A 411 -9.61 34.50 -15.36
C SER A 411 -10.91 35.13 -15.86
N SER A 412 -12.07 34.59 -15.44
CA SER A 412 -13.39 35.10 -15.80
C SER A 412 -13.85 36.28 -14.94
N LEU A 413 -13.18 36.56 -13.82
CA LEU A 413 -13.50 37.68 -12.95
C LEU A 413 -13.04 38.99 -13.59
N PRO A 414 -13.85 40.06 -13.56
CA PRO A 414 -13.44 41.35 -14.08
C PRO A 414 -12.21 41.89 -13.32
N PRO A 415 -11.36 42.70 -13.96
CA PRO A 415 -10.28 43.38 -13.27
C PRO A 415 -10.84 44.21 -12.10
N PRO A 416 -10.16 44.23 -10.94
CA PRO A 416 -10.63 44.96 -9.79
C PRO A 416 -10.74 46.46 -10.13
N SER A 417 -11.93 47.03 -9.95
CA SER A 417 -12.14 48.47 -10.13
C SER A 417 -11.53 49.24 -8.96
N GLY A 418 -10.26 49.64 -9.08
CA GLY A 418 -9.62 50.50 -8.09
C GLY A 418 -10.23 51.90 -8.10
N HIS A 419 -10.93 52.29 -7.04
CA HIS A 419 -11.27 53.69 -6.80
C HIS A 419 -10.04 54.35 -6.13
N ILE A 420 -9.26 55.10 -6.90
CA ILE A 420 -7.96 55.68 -6.48
C ILE A 420 -8.13 56.81 -5.43
N SER A 421 -9.35 57.09 -4.99
CA SER A 421 -9.65 58.25 -4.14
C SER A 421 -10.57 57.88 -2.97
N THR A 422 -10.09 57.13 -1.98
CA THR A 422 -10.51 57.31 -0.57
C THR A 422 -9.61 56.52 0.40
N PRO A 423 -9.18 57.11 1.54
CA PRO A 423 -8.23 56.48 2.47
C PRO A 423 -8.84 55.43 3.42
N ALA A 424 -10.13 55.10 3.28
CA ALA A 424 -10.82 54.15 4.15
C ALA A 424 -11.70 53.21 3.30
N PRO A 425 -11.68 51.88 3.54
CA PRO A 425 -12.59 50.97 2.87
C PRO A 425 -14.00 51.30 3.35
N SER A 426 -14.75 52.02 2.53
CA SER A 426 -16.17 52.19 2.79
C SER A 426 -16.83 50.81 2.74
N PRO A 427 -17.67 50.43 3.71
CA PRO A 427 -18.38 49.15 3.65
C PRO A 427 -19.15 49.07 2.33
N PRO A 428 -19.20 47.90 1.67
CA PRO A 428 -19.90 47.77 0.41
C PRO A 428 -21.34 48.23 0.62
N SER A 429 -21.80 49.17 -0.20
CA SER A 429 -23.14 49.72 -0.10
C SER A 429 -24.15 48.57 -0.15
N THR A 430 -25.03 48.51 0.84
CA THR A 430 -26.17 47.60 0.88
C THR A 430 -26.97 47.66 -0.43
N PRO A 431 -27.58 46.55 -0.87
CA PRO A 431 -27.92 46.35 -2.27
C PRO A 431 -29.08 47.25 -2.71
N ILE A 432 -28.78 48.24 -3.55
CA ILE A 432 -29.80 48.93 -4.33
C ILE A 432 -30.19 48.00 -5.49
N ASN A 433 -31.40 47.46 -5.40
CA ASN A 433 -32.07 46.72 -6.46
C ASN A 433 -32.13 47.57 -7.75
N LYS A 434 -31.19 47.38 -8.66
CA LYS A 434 -31.38 47.72 -10.07
C LYS A 434 -31.00 46.53 -10.93
N ALA A 435 -32.02 46.05 -11.63
CA ALA A 435 -32.06 44.90 -12.50
C ALA A 435 -30.82 44.78 -13.43
N ALA A 436 -29.97 43.82 -13.13
CA ALA A 436 -29.12 43.14 -14.12
C ALA A 436 -28.96 41.70 -13.65
N LYS A 437 -29.53 40.75 -14.39
CA LYS A 437 -29.49 39.29 -14.12
C LYS A 437 -28.11 38.69 -14.44
N THR A 438 -27.03 39.33 -14.01
CA THR A 438 -25.71 38.73 -13.95
C THR A 438 -25.41 38.60 -12.47
N LYS A 439 -25.29 37.37 -11.96
CA LYS A 439 -24.76 37.12 -10.61
C LYS A 439 -23.42 37.85 -10.50
N ARG A 440 -23.40 39.04 -9.89
CA ARG A 440 -22.15 39.73 -9.60
C ARG A 440 -21.46 38.88 -8.54
N SER A 441 -20.41 38.17 -8.92
CA SER A 441 -19.54 37.51 -7.95
C SER A 441 -18.79 38.60 -7.20
N TYR A 442 -18.98 38.67 -5.88
CA TYR A 442 -18.20 39.54 -4.99
C TYR A 442 -16.76 39.05 -4.78
N GLN A 443 -16.33 38.05 -5.56
CA GLN A 443 -14.96 37.55 -5.55
C GLN A 443 -14.08 38.52 -6.32
N VAL A 444 -13.02 38.97 -5.67
CA VAL A 444 -11.98 39.80 -6.27
C VAL A 444 -11.11 38.90 -7.15
N ASN A 445 -10.74 39.39 -8.34
CA ASN A 445 -9.79 38.69 -9.19
C ASN A 445 -8.42 38.63 -8.50
N GLN A 446 -7.99 37.44 -8.09
CA GLN A 446 -6.75 37.22 -7.33
C GLN A 446 -5.49 37.28 -8.19
N SER A 447 -5.64 37.38 -9.50
CA SER A 447 -4.55 37.49 -10.48
C SER A 447 -3.98 38.89 -10.64
N TYR A 448 -4.60 39.88 -10.00
CA TYR A 448 -4.16 41.26 -10.08
C TYR A 448 -3.36 41.65 -8.83
N PRO A 449 -2.26 42.41 -9.01
CA PRO A 449 -1.51 42.98 -7.90
C PRO A 449 -2.40 43.82 -6.98
N PHE A 450 -2.18 43.73 -5.67
CA PHE A 450 -2.72 44.71 -4.74
C PHE A 450 -1.94 46.02 -4.89
N ILE A 451 -2.63 47.07 -5.33
CA ILE A 451 -2.07 48.42 -5.35
C ILE A 451 -2.15 48.96 -3.92
N TYR A 452 -1.09 48.79 -3.14
CA TYR A 452 -0.95 49.49 -1.86
C TYR A 452 -0.50 50.93 -2.12
N PRO A 453 -1.10 51.94 -1.47
CA PRO A 453 -0.58 53.30 -1.51
C PRO A 453 0.86 53.29 -1.00
N THR A 454 1.83 53.63 -1.86
CA THR A 454 3.21 53.86 -1.45
C THR A 454 3.25 55.22 -0.77
N GLU A 455 3.27 55.27 0.56
CA GLU A 455 3.61 56.51 1.25
C GLU A 455 5.08 56.82 0.97
N GLU A 456 5.34 57.93 0.28
CA GLU A 456 6.67 58.52 0.15
C GLU A 456 7.09 59.12 1.50
N THR A 457 7.48 58.28 2.46
CA THR A 457 8.12 58.75 3.70
C THR A 457 9.55 58.23 3.79
N THR A 458 10.46 59.09 3.35
CA THR A 458 11.84 59.26 3.82
C THR A 458 12.52 58.07 4.54
N ASN A 459 13.48 57.44 3.85
CA ASN A 459 14.73 56.89 4.39
C ASN A 459 14.73 55.66 5.31
N THR A 460 13.71 54.81 5.31
CA THR A 460 13.90 53.39 5.67
C THR A 460 13.30 52.48 4.62
N LEU A 461 14.13 51.60 4.07
CA LEU A 461 13.81 50.55 3.11
C LEU A 461 12.95 49.45 3.75
N SER A 462 11.90 49.80 4.50
CA SER A 462 10.95 48.83 5.05
C SER A 462 9.92 48.52 3.97
N SER A 463 9.94 47.28 3.49
CA SER A 463 8.95 46.71 2.58
C SER A 463 7.52 47.04 3.08
N ASN A 464 6.71 47.68 2.24
CA ASN A 464 5.27 47.91 2.47
C ASN A 464 4.44 46.61 2.40
N ILE A 465 5.02 45.47 2.77
CA ILE A 465 4.43 44.15 2.65
C ILE A 465 3.91 43.75 4.04
N PRO A 466 2.70 43.18 4.15
CA PRO A 466 2.21 42.68 5.43
C PRO A 466 3.15 41.61 5.99
N LYS A 467 3.51 41.73 7.28
CA LYS A 467 4.38 40.76 7.97
C LYS A 467 3.90 39.31 7.85
N SER A 468 2.59 39.09 7.80
CA SER A 468 2.00 37.76 7.60
C SER A 468 2.38 37.13 6.26
N ILE A 469 2.58 37.92 5.20
CA ILE A 469 3.01 37.45 3.88
C ILE A 469 4.50 37.12 3.88
N GLU A 470 5.32 37.95 4.54
CA GLU A 470 6.75 37.67 4.73
C GLU A 470 6.96 36.40 5.58
N GLU A 471 6.20 36.26 6.67
CA GLU A 471 6.19 35.07 7.51
C GLU A 471 5.75 33.82 6.73
N ALA A 472 4.67 33.90 5.96
CA ALA A 472 4.21 32.79 5.13
C ALA A 472 5.25 32.36 4.09
N SER A 473 5.95 33.33 3.48
CA SER A 473 7.04 33.09 2.53
C SER A 473 8.21 32.34 3.18
N HIS A 474 8.66 32.83 4.34
CA HIS A 474 9.73 32.19 5.11
C HIS A 474 9.33 30.81 5.66
N LEU A 475 8.08 30.64 6.08
CA LEU A 475 7.56 29.35 6.52
C LEU A 475 7.54 28.33 5.39
N CYS A 476 7.09 28.72 4.20
CA CYS A 476 7.07 27.81 3.05
C CYS A 476 8.49 27.44 2.60
N SER A 477 9.44 28.38 2.59
CA SER A 477 10.83 28.10 2.19
C SER A 477 11.55 27.22 3.22
N SER A 478 11.36 27.47 4.51
CA SER A 478 12.01 26.69 5.59
C SER A 478 11.49 25.26 5.71
N ARG A 479 10.24 25.01 5.31
CA ARG A 479 9.58 23.68 5.36
C ARG A 479 9.66 22.90 4.05
N LEU A 480 10.49 23.36 3.10
CA LEU A 480 10.65 22.76 1.78
C LEU A 480 11.36 21.40 1.88
N GLN A 481 10.75 20.37 1.29
CA GLN A 481 11.34 19.03 1.25
C GLN A 481 11.36 18.44 -0.16
N ASP A 482 12.57 18.23 -0.66
CA ASP A 482 12.78 17.46 -1.88
C ASP A 482 12.59 15.97 -1.59
N LYS A 483 11.86 15.28 -2.47
CA LYS A 483 11.79 13.82 -2.44
C LYS A 483 12.82 13.25 -3.41
N LEU A 484 13.44 12.12 -3.06
CA LEU A 484 14.32 11.38 -3.96
C LEU A 484 13.65 11.11 -5.32
N SER A 485 12.39 10.67 -5.28
CA SER A 485 11.61 10.42 -6.50
C SER A 485 11.40 11.65 -7.37
N LEU A 486 11.37 12.84 -6.78
CA LEU A 486 11.21 14.10 -7.51
C LEU A 486 12.52 14.47 -8.21
N LYS A 487 13.66 14.40 -7.50
CA LYS A 487 14.99 14.66 -8.06
C LYS A 487 15.31 13.70 -9.22
N GLN A 488 15.07 12.41 -9.04
CA GLN A 488 15.23 11.40 -10.10
C GLN A 488 14.37 11.72 -11.33
N LEU A 489 13.10 12.06 -11.13
CA LEU A 489 12.19 12.38 -12.23
C LEU A 489 12.65 13.61 -13.01
N TRP A 490 13.17 14.63 -12.33
CA TRP A 490 13.62 15.86 -12.98
C TRP A 490 14.92 15.68 -13.75
N CYS A 491 15.88 14.93 -13.21
CA CYS A 491 17.09 14.59 -13.94
C CYS A 491 16.75 13.89 -15.28
N GLU A 492 15.83 12.94 -15.25
CA GLU A 492 15.37 12.25 -16.47
C GLU A 492 14.56 13.16 -17.40
N ARG A 493 13.76 14.08 -16.86
CA ARG A 493 13.07 15.10 -17.63
C ARG A 493 14.04 16.06 -18.33
N ASP A 494 15.10 16.48 -17.67
CA ASP A 494 16.12 17.34 -18.26
C ASP A 494 16.85 16.62 -19.38
N ASN A 495 17.20 15.35 -19.19
CA ASN A 495 17.79 14.51 -20.23
C ASN A 495 16.83 14.32 -21.41
N PHE A 496 15.54 14.12 -21.14
CA PHE A 496 14.51 14.05 -22.17
C PHE A 496 14.44 15.35 -22.99
N MET A 497 14.43 16.51 -22.33
CA MET A 497 14.42 17.81 -23.01
C MET A 497 15.70 18.09 -23.81
N LYS A 498 16.87 17.69 -23.31
CA LYS A 498 18.15 17.80 -24.03
C LYS A 498 18.10 16.99 -25.33
N GLN A 499 17.59 15.76 -25.29
CA GLN A 499 17.44 14.94 -26.49
C GLN A 499 16.39 15.53 -27.46
N GLU A 500 15.24 15.99 -26.95
CA GLU A 500 14.19 16.61 -27.77
C GLU A 500 14.68 17.85 -28.53
N ARG A 501 15.60 18.62 -27.92
CA ARG A 501 16.25 19.79 -28.53
C ARG A 501 17.46 19.45 -29.41
N GLY A 502 17.86 18.18 -29.48
CA GLY A 502 19.03 17.72 -30.23
C GLY A 502 20.39 18.09 -29.59
N TRP A 503 20.43 18.41 -28.28
CA TRP A 503 21.67 18.77 -27.58
C TRP A 503 22.55 17.57 -27.24
N THR A 504 21.96 16.39 -27.10
CA THR A 504 22.67 15.14 -26.83
C THR A 504 22.19 14.07 -27.79
N GLU A 505 23.12 13.39 -28.44
CA GLU A 505 22.83 12.09 -29.02
C GLU A 505 22.48 11.11 -27.89
N SER A 506 21.71 10.09 -28.23
CA SER A 506 21.11 9.11 -27.32
C SER A 506 22.13 8.10 -26.74
N ASN A 507 23.32 8.59 -26.39
CA ASN A 507 24.39 7.84 -25.71
C ASN A 507 24.42 8.23 -24.23
N GLN A 508 24.77 7.25 -23.39
CA GLN A 508 24.89 7.39 -21.95
C GLN A 508 25.91 8.48 -21.62
N ASP A 509 25.51 9.47 -20.84
CA ASP A 509 26.44 10.42 -20.26
C ASP A 509 27.25 9.63 -19.20
N PRO A 510 28.59 9.52 -19.28
CA PRO A 510 29.36 8.71 -18.33
C PRO A 510 29.27 9.22 -16.88
N ASN A 511 28.74 10.42 -16.65
CA ASN A 511 28.54 11.05 -15.35
C ASN A 511 27.04 11.26 -15.04
N GLU A 512 26.22 10.21 -15.18
CA GLU A 512 24.81 10.28 -14.78
C GLU A 512 24.66 10.38 -13.24
N GLU A 513 24.04 11.47 -12.77
CA GLU A 513 23.91 11.84 -11.34
C GLU A 513 23.27 10.77 -10.45
N PHE A 514 22.36 9.95 -11.01
CA PHE A 514 21.65 8.89 -10.29
C PHE A 514 22.09 7.47 -10.71
N ASP A 515 23.28 7.34 -11.28
CA ASP A 515 23.89 6.03 -11.53
C ASP A 515 24.64 5.54 -10.27
N TYR A 516 23.91 4.85 -9.40
CA TYR A 516 24.43 4.32 -8.13
C TYR A 516 25.59 3.34 -8.30
N TYR A 517 25.78 2.79 -9.51
CA TYR A 517 26.61 1.61 -9.77
C TYR A 517 28.05 1.97 -10.11
N ASN A 518 28.30 3.18 -10.61
CA ASN A 518 29.66 3.68 -10.87
C ASN A 518 30.41 4.08 -9.57
N ASP A 519 29.68 4.25 -8.46
CA ASP A 519 30.23 4.68 -7.17
C ASP A 519 30.55 3.53 -6.20
N ILE A 520 30.26 2.27 -6.57
CA ILE A 520 30.48 1.08 -5.71
C ILE A 520 31.93 0.98 -5.21
N PHE A 521 32.89 1.56 -5.95
CA PHE A 521 34.32 1.50 -5.64
C PHE A 521 34.87 2.71 -4.85
N LYS A 522 34.03 3.66 -4.41
CA LYS A 522 34.52 4.92 -3.81
C LYS A 522 34.43 5.01 -2.27
N ASN A 523 33.47 4.35 -1.61
CA ASN A 523 33.25 4.44 -0.15
C ASN A 523 32.98 3.07 0.50
N ASP A 524 33.62 2.79 1.65
CA ASP A 524 33.52 1.50 2.37
C ASP A 524 32.27 1.34 3.26
N GLU A 525 31.64 2.43 3.71
CA GLU A 525 30.53 2.38 4.70
C GLU A 525 29.15 2.05 4.06
N ASP A 526 28.93 2.40 2.79
CA ASP A 526 27.63 2.23 2.08
C ASP A 526 27.52 0.92 1.26
N VAL A 527 28.54 0.07 1.32
CA VAL A 527 28.73 -1.05 0.39
C VAL A 527 27.53 -2.02 0.38
N THR A 528 26.94 -2.32 1.55
CA THR A 528 25.82 -3.27 1.64
C THR A 528 24.55 -2.76 0.95
N ALA A 529 24.22 -1.49 1.14
CA ALA A 529 23.04 -0.88 0.53
C ALA A 529 23.19 -0.79 -1.00
N LEU A 530 24.39 -0.44 -1.48
CA LEU A 530 24.70 -0.37 -2.91
C LEU A 530 24.65 -1.75 -3.59
N ILE A 531 25.18 -2.80 -2.94
CA ILE A 531 25.11 -4.17 -3.48
C ILE A 531 23.64 -4.63 -3.63
N ILE A 532 22.76 -4.30 -2.69
CA ILE A 532 21.33 -4.63 -2.81
C ILE A 532 20.72 -3.90 -4.02
N LEU A 533 21.01 -2.60 -4.17
CA LEU A 533 20.51 -1.83 -5.31
C LEU A 533 21.04 -2.35 -6.64
N GLU A 534 22.27 -2.90 -6.68
CA GLU A 534 22.86 -3.52 -7.88
C GLU A 534 22.09 -4.78 -8.27
N ARG A 535 21.71 -5.61 -7.29
CA ARG A 535 20.85 -6.78 -7.56
C ARG A 535 19.48 -6.36 -8.08
N VAL A 536 18.90 -5.29 -7.52
CA VAL A 536 17.61 -4.75 -7.98
C VAL A 536 17.73 -4.22 -9.42
N GLU A 537 18.81 -3.53 -9.76
CA GLU A 537 19.12 -3.07 -11.13
C GLU A 537 19.23 -4.22 -12.11
N LYS A 538 20.11 -5.17 -11.80
CA LYS A 538 20.35 -6.35 -12.64
C LYS A 538 19.05 -7.12 -12.87
N PHE A 539 18.26 -7.33 -11.82
CA PHE A 539 16.96 -7.97 -11.95
C PHE A 539 16.00 -7.14 -12.83
N TYR A 540 15.90 -5.83 -12.63
CA TYR A 540 15.02 -4.99 -13.43
C TYR A 540 15.39 -5.03 -14.91
N GLY A 541 16.66 -4.82 -15.24
CA GLY A 541 17.17 -4.85 -16.61
C GLY A 541 16.95 -6.22 -17.27
N ASP A 542 17.31 -7.30 -16.60
CA ASP A 542 17.16 -8.66 -17.15
C ASP A 542 15.70 -9.11 -17.30
N SER A 543 14.82 -8.67 -16.40
CA SER A 543 13.42 -9.09 -16.39
C SER A 543 12.49 -8.17 -17.18
N LEU A 544 12.97 -7.01 -17.65
CA LEU A 544 12.17 -6.00 -18.34
C LEU A 544 11.20 -6.55 -19.41
N PRO A 545 11.63 -7.46 -20.32
CA PRO A 545 10.74 -8.00 -21.35
C PRO A 545 9.59 -8.85 -20.80
N TYR A 546 9.76 -9.41 -19.60
CA TYR A 546 8.86 -10.38 -18.99
C TYR A 546 7.99 -9.78 -17.88
N LEU A 547 8.22 -8.53 -17.48
CA LEU A 547 7.49 -7.87 -16.38
C LEU A 547 5.98 -7.79 -16.63
N SER A 548 5.55 -7.57 -17.88
CA SER A 548 4.13 -7.58 -18.24
C SER A 548 3.49 -8.95 -17.98
N SER A 549 4.17 -10.04 -18.36
CA SER A 549 3.71 -11.40 -18.11
C SER A 549 3.70 -11.74 -16.62
N LEU A 550 4.72 -11.31 -15.88
CA LEU A 550 4.78 -11.47 -14.42
C LEU A 550 3.57 -10.84 -13.73
N VAL A 551 3.28 -9.56 -14.04
CA VAL A 551 2.13 -8.83 -13.47
C VAL A 551 0.83 -9.54 -13.84
N HIS A 552 0.67 -9.94 -15.09
CA HIS A 552 -0.54 -10.64 -15.54
C HIS A 552 -0.80 -11.93 -14.74
N VAL A 553 0.21 -12.80 -14.57
CA VAL A 553 0.05 -14.06 -13.85
C VAL A 553 -0.21 -13.84 -12.36
N ILE A 554 0.50 -12.91 -11.72
CA ILE A 554 0.27 -12.51 -10.31
C ILE A 554 -1.19 -12.06 -10.12
N LEU A 555 -1.70 -11.24 -11.04
CA LEU A 555 -3.07 -10.74 -10.98
C LEU A 555 -4.10 -11.83 -11.32
N GLN A 556 -3.78 -12.76 -12.22
CA GLN A 556 -4.64 -13.91 -12.50
C GLN A 556 -4.81 -14.80 -11.27
N VAL A 557 -3.74 -15.04 -10.50
CA VAL A 557 -3.82 -15.73 -9.20
C VAL A 557 -4.69 -14.93 -8.23
N ALA A 558 -4.58 -13.60 -8.24
CA ALA A 558 -5.43 -12.75 -7.40
C ALA A 558 -6.91 -12.86 -7.77
N VAL A 559 -7.25 -12.86 -9.07
CA VAL A 559 -8.61 -13.08 -9.57
C VAL A 559 -9.15 -14.43 -9.13
N SER A 560 -8.36 -15.50 -9.27
CA SER A 560 -8.76 -16.85 -8.86
C SER A 560 -9.12 -16.96 -7.37
N ALA A 561 -8.45 -16.18 -6.51
CA ALA A 561 -8.80 -16.07 -5.11
C ALA A 561 -10.13 -15.33 -4.88
N THR A 562 -10.48 -14.38 -5.76
CA THR A 562 -11.72 -13.59 -5.66
C THR A 562 -12.98 -14.29 -6.17
N GLU A 563 -12.84 -15.30 -7.05
CA GLU A 563 -13.99 -16.00 -7.68
C GLU A 563 -14.79 -16.86 -6.70
N ASN A 564 -14.24 -17.21 -5.53
CA ASN A 564 -14.93 -18.01 -4.52
C ASN A 564 -15.70 -17.11 -3.53
N ASN A 565 -16.81 -16.50 -3.98
CA ASN A 565 -17.58 -15.57 -3.13
C ASN A 565 -18.09 -16.18 -1.80
N ASP A 566 -18.33 -17.49 -1.76
CA ASP A 566 -18.76 -18.18 -0.53
C ASP A 566 -17.64 -18.33 0.52
N SER A 567 -16.37 -18.10 0.14
CA SER A 567 -15.21 -18.23 1.04
C SER A 567 -15.13 -17.17 2.14
N PHE A 568 -15.78 -16.02 1.94
CA PHE A 568 -15.80 -14.95 2.94
C PHE A 568 -16.90 -15.14 3.99
N ASN A 569 -17.91 -15.97 3.70
CA ASN A 569 -18.95 -16.32 4.66
C ASN A 569 -18.48 -17.48 5.55
N VAL A 570 -18.15 -17.14 6.81
CA VAL A 570 -17.68 -18.11 7.82
C VAL A 570 -18.64 -19.28 8.03
N GLU A 571 -19.95 -19.05 7.96
CA GLU A 571 -20.94 -20.12 8.14
C GLU A 571 -21.00 -21.06 6.93
N ALA A 572 -20.85 -20.52 5.72
CA ALA A 572 -20.73 -21.33 4.51
C ALA A 572 -19.41 -22.12 4.52
N PHE A 573 -18.31 -21.49 4.93
CA PHE A 573 -17.01 -22.15 5.07
C PHE A 573 -17.08 -23.33 6.06
N LYS A 574 -17.70 -23.16 7.22
CA LYS A 574 -17.87 -24.25 8.20
C LYS A 574 -18.70 -25.43 7.68
N ARG A 575 -19.56 -25.20 6.69
CA ARG A 575 -20.39 -26.26 6.05
C ARG A 575 -19.70 -26.89 4.85
N SER A 576 -18.63 -26.29 4.35
CA SER A 576 -17.90 -26.77 3.16
C SER A 576 -17.07 -28.02 3.46
N ASN A 577 -16.87 -28.85 2.43
CA ASN A 577 -16.09 -30.08 2.54
C ASN A 577 -14.59 -29.79 2.75
N ASP A 578 -13.84 -30.72 3.35
CA ASP A 578 -12.40 -30.56 3.60
C ASP A 578 -11.61 -30.18 2.33
N THR A 579 -12.01 -30.71 1.17
CA THR A 579 -11.40 -30.41 -0.13
C THR A 579 -11.66 -28.97 -0.61
N GLU A 580 -12.82 -28.42 -0.28
CA GLU A 580 -13.19 -27.03 -0.59
C GLU A 580 -12.44 -26.07 0.34
N GLN A 581 -12.37 -26.41 1.62
CA GLN A 581 -11.57 -25.66 2.61
C GLN A 581 -10.08 -25.64 2.24
N GLU A 582 -9.53 -26.77 1.81
CA GLU A 582 -8.14 -26.85 1.32
C GLU A 582 -7.94 -25.95 0.09
N THR A 583 -8.90 -25.96 -0.85
CA THR A 583 -8.83 -25.12 -2.05
C THR A 583 -8.83 -23.62 -1.71
N ILE A 584 -9.67 -23.22 -0.75
CA ILE A 584 -9.72 -21.83 -0.26
C ILE A 584 -8.39 -21.46 0.40
N ARG A 585 -7.86 -22.29 1.30
CA ARG A 585 -6.55 -22.07 1.94
C ARG A 585 -5.43 -21.94 0.91
N ILE A 586 -5.39 -22.80 -0.10
CA ILE A 586 -4.40 -22.75 -1.17
C ILE A 586 -4.48 -21.44 -1.95
N LYS A 587 -5.71 -20.98 -2.26
CA LYS A 587 -5.94 -19.70 -2.96
C LYS A 587 -5.50 -18.51 -2.11
N ASP A 588 -5.79 -18.49 -0.81
CA ASP A 588 -5.40 -17.40 0.10
C ASP A 588 -3.88 -17.32 0.30
N ILE A 589 -3.19 -18.46 0.39
CA ILE A 589 -1.73 -18.51 0.44
C ILE A 589 -1.13 -18.06 -0.88
N ALA A 590 -1.67 -18.52 -2.02
CA ALA A 590 -1.20 -18.10 -3.33
C ALA A 590 -1.39 -16.58 -3.54
N LEU A 591 -2.52 -16.04 -3.08
CA LEU A 591 -2.82 -14.61 -3.07
C LEU A 591 -1.79 -13.85 -2.23
N LYS A 592 -1.48 -14.33 -1.02
CA LYS A 592 -0.47 -13.76 -0.12
C LYS A 592 0.88 -13.62 -0.80
N LYS A 593 1.41 -14.71 -1.35
CA LYS A 593 2.73 -14.69 -2.00
C LYS A 593 2.74 -13.84 -3.27
N SER A 594 1.64 -13.85 -4.03
CA SER A 594 1.49 -13.06 -5.26
C SER A 594 1.48 -11.56 -4.96
N ILE A 595 0.59 -11.09 -4.09
CA ILE A 595 0.51 -9.66 -3.75
C ILE A 595 1.78 -9.21 -3.02
N TYR A 596 2.35 -10.03 -2.13
CA TYR A 596 3.60 -9.72 -1.45
C TYR A 596 4.73 -9.45 -2.45
N SER A 597 4.91 -10.33 -3.44
CA SER A 597 5.92 -10.12 -4.48
C SER A 597 5.70 -8.82 -5.25
N LEU A 598 4.44 -8.47 -5.55
CA LEU A 598 4.10 -7.26 -6.28
C LEU A 598 4.36 -5.98 -5.46
N ILE A 599 3.94 -5.93 -4.20
CA ILE A 599 4.16 -4.76 -3.34
C ILE A 599 5.65 -4.58 -3.02
N LEU A 600 6.39 -5.68 -2.84
CA LEU A 600 7.82 -5.64 -2.60
C LEU A 600 8.56 -5.07 -3.82
N LEU A 601 8.23 -5.52 -5.03
CA LEU A 601 8.78 -4.97 -6.29
C LEU A 601 8.43 -3.49 -6.48
N LEU A 602 7.18 -3.09 -6.25
CA LEU A 602 6.78 -1.68 -6.34
C LEU A 602 7.58 -0.81 -5.37
N LYS A 603 7.76 -1.26 -4.12
CA LYS A 603 8.53 -0.52 -3.11
C LYS A 603 10.02 -0.44 -3.47
N TRP A 604 10.65 -1.54 -3.88
CA TRP A 604 12.07 -1.58 -4.25
C TRP A 604 12.37 -0.80 -5.52
N PHE A 605 11.54 -0.94 -6.56
CA PHE A 605 11.70 -0.16 -7.79
C PHE A 605 11.57 1.33 -7.52
N LYS A 606 10.71 1.75 -6.58
CA LYS A 606 10.58 3.17 -6.20
C LYS A 606 11.82 3.71 -5.49
N VAL A 607 12.51 2.88 -4.70
CA VAL A 607 13.77 3.26 -4.04
C VAL A 607 14.90 3.30 -5.06
N SER A 608 14.99 2.29 -5.93
CA SER A 608 16.00 2.24 -6.99
C SER A 608 15.83 3.39 -7.99
N HIS A 609 14.66 3.54 -8.61
CA HIS A 609 14.41 4.66 -9.52
C HIS A 609 12.91 4.87 -9.77
N ILE A 610 12.43 6.11 -9.65
CA ILE A 610 11.00 6.43 -9.83
C ILE A 610 10.40 5.91 -11.14
N LEU A 611 11.10 6.00 -12.26
CA LEU A 611 10.58 5.52 -13.56
C LEU A 611 10.44 3.99 -13.64
N LYS A 612 11.22 3.22 -12.87
CA LYS A 612 11.03 1.77 -12.76
C LYS A 612 9.74 1.44 -12.03
N PHE A 613 9.46 2.18 -10.95
CA PHE A 613 8.19 2.10 -10.24
C PHE A 613 7.02 2.52 -11.14
N GLU A 614 7.14 3.62 -11.87
CA GLU A 614 6.06 4.11 -12.74
C GLU A 614 5.77 3.12 -13.89
N TYR A 615 6.79 2.48 -14.45
CA TYR A 615 6.60 1.39 -15.41
C TYR A 615 5.79 0.23 -14.82
N LEU A 616 6.25 -0.33 -13.69
CA LEU A 616 5.54 -1.45 -13.04
C LEU A 616 4.13 -1.04 -12.60
N SER A 617 3.96 0.18 -12.08
CA SER A 617 2.67 0.71 -11.69
C SER A 617 1.72 0.87 -12.88
N THR A 618 2.23 1.23 -14.06
CA THR A 618 1.45 1.31 -15.30
C THR A 618 1.00 -0.08 -15.75
N LEU A 619 1.89 -1.08 -15.71
CA LEU A 619 1.52 -2.47 -16.00
C LEU A 619 0.42 -2.99 -15.07
N VAL A 620 0.50 -2.68 -13.77
CA VAL A 620 -0.52 -3.05 -12.78
C VAL A 620 -1.85 -2.35 -13.07
N TYR A 621 -1.82 -1.06 -13.38
CA TYR A 621 -3.02 -0.29 -13.74
C TYR A 621 -3.69 -0.82 -15.01
N ASP A 622 -2.90 -1.00 -16.09
CA ASP A 622 -3.39 -1.46 -17.40
C ASP A 622 -3.94 -2.90 -17.34
N SER A 623 -3.45 -3.72 -16.40
CA SER A 623 -3.98 -5.06 -16.13
C SER A 623 -5.28 -5.06 -15.30
N ASN A 624 -5.97 -3.92 -15.20
CA ASN A 624 -7.23 -3.72 -14.48
C ASN A 624 -7.17 -4.08 -12.98
N PHE A 625 -6.03 -3.84 -12.32
CA PHE A 625 -5.88 -4.12 -10.87
C PHE A 625 -6.95 -3.43 -10.01
N LEU A 626 -7.32 -2.19 -10.34
CA LEU A 626 -8.35 -1.46 -9.59
C LEU A 626 -9.72 -2.16 -9.66
N GLY A 627 -10.04 -2.82 -10.79
CA GLY A 627 -11.23 -3.65 -10.92
C GLY A 627 -11.17 -4.89 -10.03
N ILE A 628 -10.03 -5.58 -10.01
CA ILE A 628 -9.80 -6.78 -9.17
C ILE A 628 -9.94 -6.41 -7.68
N MET A 629 -9.31 -5.31 -7.26
CA MET A 629 -9.40 -4.81 -5.89
C MET A 629 -10.84 -4.45 -5.51
N ALA A 630 -11.57 -3.74 -6.38
CA ALA A 630 -12.97 -3.40 -6.15
C ALA A 630 -13.86 -4.64 -6.04
N HIS A 631 -13.62 -5.65 -6.89
CA HIS A 631 -14.31 -6.92 -6.83
C HIS A 631 -14.04 -7.64 -5.50
N TYR A 632 -12.79 -7.72 -5.07
CA TYR A 632 -12.40 -8.30 -3.78
C TYR A 632 -13.11 -7.62 -2.60
N LEU A 633 -13.11 -6.28 -2.58
CA LEU A 633 -13.81 -5.49 -1.55
C LEU A 633 -15.34 -5.67 -1.58
N LYS A 634 -15.91 -5.85 -2.77
CA LYS A 634 -17.34 -6.13 -2.92
C LYS A 634 -17.70 -7.53 -2.40
N SER A 635 -16.88 -8.54 -2.71
CA SER A 635 -17.07 -9.91 -2.24
C SER A 635 -16.99 -10.04 -0.72
N LEU A 636 -16.26 -9.14 -0.05
CA LEU A 636 -16.20 -9.07 1.41
C LEU A 636 -17.52 -8.65 2.06
N GLY A 637 -18.25 -7.69 1.46
CA GLY A 637 -19.55 -7.23 1.97
C GLY A 637 -19.56 -6.97 3.48
N ASP A 638 -20.60 -7.46 4.16
CA ASP A 638 -20.77 -7.34 5.61
C ASP A 638 -19.98 -8.41 6.40
N SER A 639 -19.32 -9.34 5.72
CA SER A 639 -18.55 -10.44 6.34
C SER A 639 -17.14 -10.05 6.76
N LEU A 640 -16.75 -8.78 6.65
CA LEU A 640 -15.41 -8.30 6.99
C LEU A 640 -14.99 -8.70 8.41
N TYR A 641 -15.84 -8.42 9.41
CA TYR A 641 -15.51 -8.71 10.81
C TYR A 641 -15.44 -10.21 11.09
N SER A 642 -16.38 -10.99 10.56
CA SER A 642 -16.38 -12.45 10.73
C SER A 642 -15.16 -13.09 10.05
N ARG A 643 -14.75 -12.58 8.88
CA ARG A 643 -13.56 -13.07 8.18
C ARG A 643 -12.25 -12.73 8.88
N ILE A 644 -12.15 -11.55 9.50
CA ILE A 644 -10.98 -11.14 10.29
C ILE A 644 -10.83 -12.00 11.54
N THR A 645 -11.94 -12.33 12.20
CA THR A 645 -11.94 -13.09 13.46
C THR A 645 -11.87 -14.61 13.25
N TYR A 646 -12.17 -15.09 12.03
CA TYR A 646 -12.15 -16.50 11.69
C TYR A 646 -10.87 -16.89 10.95
N ARG A 647 -10.02 -17.71 11.60
CA ARG A 647 -8.83 -18.29 10.98
C ARG A 647 -9.20 -19.38 9.99
N SER A 648 -9.20 -19.02 8.71
CA SER A 648 -9.40 -19.95 7.60
C SER A 648 -8.19 -20.86 7.32
N THR A 649 -6.99 -20.44 7.75
CA THR A 649 -5.71 -21.00 7.29
C THR A 649 -5.11 -22.05 8.23
N ASP A 650 -5.60 -22.13 9.47
CA ASP A 650 -5.11 -23.00 10.54
C ASP A 650 -6.13 -24.09 10.92
N SER A 651 -6.69 -24.83 9.95
CA SER A 651 -7.30 -26.11 10.32
C SER A 651 -6.20 -27.02 10.86
N ILE A 652 -6.30 -27.36 12.15
CA ILE A 652 -5.30 -28.15 12.89
C ILE A 652 -4.98 -29.47 12.17
N GLU A 653 -5.92 -30.00 11.41
CA GLU A 653 -5.79 -31.23 10.62
C GLU A 653 -4.89 -31.10 9.37
N LEU A 654 -4.77 -29.90 8.80
CA LEU A 654 -3.93 -29.63 7.62
C LEU A 654 -2.53 -29.10 7.98
N SER A 655 -2.18 -29.07 9.28
CA SER A 655 -0.89 -28.56 9.73
C SER A 655 0.26 -29.53 9.42
N PHE A 656 1.33 -29.02 8.80
CA PHE A 656 2.58 -29.76 8.61
C PHE A 656 3.10 -30.34 9.93
N TRP A 657 3.00 -29.57 11.01
CA TRP A 657 3.54 -29.91 12.32
C TRP A 657 2.81 -31.09 12.96
N LYS A 658 1.49 -31.19 12.77
CA LYS A 658 0.71 -32.36 13.21
C LYS A 658 1.12 -33.64 12.48
N ASN A 659 1.38 -33.56 11.18
CA ASN A 659 1.71 -34.72 10.34
C ASN A 659 3.17 -35.20 10.48
N CYS A 660 4.03 -34.39 11.07
CA CYS A 660 5.47 -34.65 11.19
C CYS A 660 5.93 -35.08 12.60
N GLY A 661 5.09 -34.93 13.62
CA GLY A 661 5.46 -35.18 15.01
C GLY A 661 4.68 -36.30 15.68
N THR A 662 5.29 -36.90 16.72
CA THR A 662 4.57 -37.49 17.87
C THR A 662 4.22 -36.38 18.86
N ILE A 663 3.71 -35.26 18.36
CA ILE A 663 3.43 -34.06 19.15
C ILE A 663 2.05 -34.23 19.78
N GLN A 664 1.93 -33.97 21.08
CA GLN A 664 0.66 -34.12 21.80
C GLN A 664 -0.34 -33.04 21.34
N GLU A 665 -1.61 -33.40 21.16
CA GLU A 665 -2.68 -32.47 20.71
C GLU A 665 -2.84 -31.23 21.61
N LYS A 666 -2.39 -31.29 22.87
CA LYS A 666 -2.45 -30.16 23.82
C LYS A 666 -1.58 -28.97 23.40
N ASP A 667 -0.43 -29.20 22.76
CA ASP A 667 0.45 -28.11 22.29
C ASP A 667 -0.08 -27.45 21.00
N LEU A 668 -0.88 -28.18 20.22
CA LEU A 668 -1.55 -27.68 19.01
C LEU A 668 -2.82 -26.85 19.32
N THR A 669 -3.49 -27.16 20.43
CA THR A 669 -4.79 -26.56 20.80
C THR A 669 -4.68 -25.21 21.51
N ALA A 670 -3.56 -24.92 22.19
CA ALA A 670 -3.27 -23.60 22.76
C ALA A 670 -3.19 -22.47 21.70
N ALA A 671 -2.96 -22.83 20.42
CA ALA A 671 -2.94 -21.89 19.29
C ALA A 671 -4.35 -21.54 18.73
N THR A 672 -5.42 -22.16 19.25
CA THR A 672 -6.80 -22.12 18.71
C THR A 672 -7.76 -21.22 19.49
N THR A 673 -7.25 -20.23 20.22
CA THR A 673 -8.09 -19.13 20.72
C THR A 673 -8.62 -18.29 19.55
N PRO A 674 -9.79 -17.63 19.66
CA PRO A 674 -10.31 -16.75 18.62
C PRO A 674 -9.32 -15.59 18.41
N GLY A 675 -8.49 -15.70 17.38
CA GLY A 675 -7.45 -14.74 17.05
C GLY A 675 -7.57 -14.28 15.61
N VAL A 676 -7.04 -13.10 15.34
CA VAL A 676 -7.06 -12.45 14.01
C VAL A 676 -6.45 -13.36 12.93
N ASP A 677 -7.10 -13.49 11.77
CA ASP A 677 -6.52 -14.14 10.59
C ASP A 677 -5.48 -13.21 9.96
N VAL A 678 -4.22 -13.37 10.38
CA VAL A 678 -3.08 -12.56 9.96
C VAL A 678 -2.87 -12.61 8.44
N THR A 679 -3.08 -13.77 7.81
CA THR A 679 -2.92 -13.95 6.36
C THR A 679 -3.97 -13.15 5.60
N PHE A 680 -5.22 -13.23 6.02
CA PHE A 680 -6.29 -12.43 5.43
C PHE A 680 -6.03 -10.92 5.60
N CYS A 681 -5.70 -10.47 6.82
CA CYS A 681 -5.39 -9.06 7.09
C CYS A 681 -4.19 -8.55 6.27
N PHE A 682 -3.15 -9.37 6.10
CA PHE A 682 -2.00 -9.05 5.26
C PHE A 682 -2.38 -8.92 3.78
N ASN A 683 -3.18 -9.86 3.25
CA ASN A 683 -3.65 -9.83 1.86
C ASN A 683 -4.45 -8.56 1.58
N LEU A 684 -5.40 -8.25 2.46
CA LEU A 684 -6.27 -7.09 2.37
C LEU A 684 -5.48 -5.78 2.45
N THR A 685 -4.61 -5.64 3.46
CA THR A 685 -3.77 -4.44 3.63
C THR A 685 -2.84 -4.25 2.44
N SER A 686 -2.29 -5.33 1.89
CA SER A 686 -1.40 -5.26 0.74
C SER A 686 -2.15 -4.86 -0.54
N LEU A 687 -3.34 -5.40 -0.80
CA LEU A 687 -4.18 -4.98 -1.94
C LEU A 687 -4.51 -3.49 -1.88
N LEU A 688 -4.98 -3.02 -0.73
CA LEU A 688 -5.32 -1.61 -0.48
C LEU A 688 -4.08 -0.71 -0.63
N SER A 689 -2.92 -1.18 -0.13
CA SER A 689 -1.65 -0.45 -0.24
C SER A 689 -1.17 -0.35 -1.68
N ILE A 690 -1.30 -1.40 -2.50
CA ILE A 690 -0.98 -1.33 -3.94
C ILE A 690 -1.94 -0.35 -4.63
N GLY A 691 -3.24 -0.41 -4.34
CA GLY A 691 -4.23 0.52 -4.91
C GLY A 691 -3.90 1.97 -4.60
N SER A 692 -3.55 2.26 -3.33
CA SER A 692 -3.10 3.58 -2.91
C SER A 692 -1.81 4.00 -3.62
N LEU A 693 -0.82 3.11 -3.76
CA LEU A 693 0.44 3.42 -4.43
C LEU A 693 0.28 3.72 -5.91
N VAL A 694 -0.54 2.93 -6.63
CA VAL A 694 -0.73 3.04 -8.08
C VAL A 694 -1.50 4.30 -8.47
N CYS A 695 -2.45 4.73 -7.63
CA CYS A 695 -3.28 5.91 -7.90
C CYS A 695 -2.69 7.22 -7.37
N HIS A 696 -1.73 7.18 -6.43
CA HIS A 696 -1.30 8.38 -5.71
C HIS A 696 -0.82 9.51 -6.65
N LYS A 697 -1.49 10.67 -6.58
CA LYS A 697 -1.24 11.85 -7.43
C LYS A 697 -1.31 11.55 -8.96
N LYS A 698 -2.03 10.51 -9.38
CA LYS A 698 -2.25 10.19 -10.81
C LYS A 698 -3.71 10.42 -11.17
N THR A 699 -4.02 11.60 -11.69
CA THR A 699 -5.39 12.07 -11.93
C THR A 699 -6.22 11.05 -12.72
N GLN A 700 -5.71 10.54 -13.84
CA GLN A 700 -6.42 9.57 -14.67
C GLN A 700 -6.80 8.29 -13.89
N ARG A 701 -5.85 7.78 -13.08
CA ARG A 701 -6.03 6.55 -12.31
C ARG A 701 -6.99 6.76 -11.13
N ILE A 702 -6.94 7.95 -10.52
CA ILE A 702 -7.86 8.37 -9.45
C ILE A 702 -9.30 8.48 -9.97
N ILE A 703 -9.52 9.01 -11.18
CA ILE A 703 -10.84 9.06 -11.81
C ILE A 703 -11.38 7.63 -11.97
N SER A 704 -10.60 6.73 -12.56
CA SER A 704 -10.97 5.31 -12.69
C SER A 704 -11.25 4.62 -11.36
N LEU A 705 -10.60 5.06 -10.27
CA LEU A 705 -10.88 4.57 -8.92
C LEU A 705 -12.21 5.11 -8.39
N SER A 706 -12.47 6.40 -8.60
CA SER A 706 -13.69 7.10 -8.16
C SER A 706 -14.96 6.52 -8.79
N GLU A 707 -14.89 6.12 -10.06
CA GLU A 707 -16.00 5.49 -10.80
C GLU A 707 -16.46 4.16 -10.19
N LYS A 708 -15.62 3.50 -9.39
CA LYS A 708 -15.94 2.19 -8.78
C LYS A 708 -16.76 2.28 -7.49
N ASP A 709 -17.06 3.49 -7.00
CA ASP A 709 -17.88 3.75 -5.81
C ASP A 709 -17.41 2.93 -4.58
N LEU A 710 -16.12 3.02 -4.26
CA LEU A 710 -15.49 2.25 -3.18
C LEU A 710 -15.87 2.74 -1.78
N ALA A 711 -16.44 3.93 -1.66
CA ALA A 711 -16.74 4.57 -0.38
C ALA A 711 -17.60 3.70 0.54
N LYS A 712 -18.63 3.05 -0.02
CA LYS A 712 -19.51 2.13 0.73
C LYS A 712 -18.78 0.91 1.29
N PHE A 713 -17.72 0.45 0.61
CA PHE A 713 -16.91 -0.67 1.08
C PHE A 713 -15.87 -0.23 2.10
N PHE A 714 -15.47 1.04 2.14
CA PHE A 714 -14.53 1.56 3.12
C PHE A 714 -15.17 1.83 4.49
N LYS A 715 -16.44 2.22 4.55
CA LYS A 715 -17.14 2.52 5.82
C LYS A 715 -17.04 1.39 6.87
N PRO A 716 -17.27 0.10 6.52
CA PRO A 716 -17.13 -1.01 7.48
C PRO A 716 -15.74 -1.12 8.14
N PHE A 717 -14.67 -0.69 7.47
CA PHE A 717 -13.31 -0.76 8.02
C PHE A 717 -13.12 0.17 9.24
N PHE A 718 -13.87 1.28 9.31
CA PHE A 718 -13.77 2.23 10.41
C PHE A 718 -14.61 1.84 11.63
N LEU A 719 -15.35 0.73 11.53
CA LEU A 719 -15.95 0.06 12.68
C LEU A 719 -14.91 -0.75 13.47
N LEU A 720 -13.75 -1.05 12.86
CA LEU A 720 -12.66 -1.81 13.47
C LEU A 720 -11.49 -0.88 13.77
N ILE A 721 -10.92 -0.95 14.97
CA ILE A 721 -9.75 -0.13 15.31
C ILE A 721 -8.49 -0.86 14.82
N ASN A 722 -7.93 -0.39 13.69
CA ASN A 722 -6.64 -0.84 13.18
C ASN A 722 -5.99 0.20 12.25
N ASN A 723 -4.88 0.80 12.67
CA ASN A 723 -4.20 1.85 11.90
C ASN A 723 -3.60 1.34 10.57
N SER A 724 -3.09 0.10 10.57
CA SER A 724 -2.48 -0.53 9.40
C SER A 724 -3.47 -0.64 8.21
N LEU A 725 -4.72 -1.00 8.51
CA LEU A 725 -5.79 -1.12 7.52
C LEU A 725 -6.34 0.24 7.08
N TRP A 726 -6.44 1.21 8.00
CA TRP A 726 -6.97 2.53 7.70
C TRP A 726 -6.07 3.35 6.79
N LYS A 727 -4.75 3.34 7.02
CA LYS A 727 -3.79 4.19 6.31
C LYS A 727 -3.89 4.14 4.78
N PRO A 728 -3.92 2.98 4.09
CA PRO A 728 -4.08 2.94 2.64
C PRO A 728 -5.48 3.40 2.20
N ILE A 729 -6.54 3.08 2.95
CA ILE A 729 -7.92 3.49 2.66
C ILE A 729 -8.03 5.02 2.71
N LEU A 730 -7.55 5.64 3.78
CA LEU A 730 -7.62 7.08 3.98
C LEU A 730 -6.88 7.85 2.91
N LYS A 731 -5.73 7.34 2.45
CA LYS A 731 -4.99 7.95 1.32
C LYS A 731 -5.82 7.92 0.04
N MET A 732 -6.48 6.80 -0.26
CA MET A 732 -7.37 6.70 -1.41
C MET A 732 -8.58 7.63 -1.27
N VAL A 733 -9.20 7.70 -0.08
CA VAL A 733 -10.32 8.62 0.19
C VAL A 733 -9.90 10.07 -0.03
N LYS A 734 -8.72 10.46 0.47
CA LYS A 734 -8.15 11.80 0.25
C LYS A 734 -7.97 12.10 -1.23
N ASP A 735 -7.45 11.13 -2.00
CA ASP A 735 -7.18 11.30 -3.43
C ASP A 735 -8.47 11.35 -4.28
N ILE A 736 -9.53 10.57 -3.96
CA ILE A 736 -10.79 10.55 -4.74
C ILE A 736 -11.76 11.71 -4.40
N THR A 737 -11.69 12.26 -3.19
CA THR A 737 -12.66 13.27 -2.72
C THR A 737 -12.76 14.53 -3.61
N PRO A 738 -11.67 15.09 -4.17
CA PRO A 738 -11.76 16.24 -5.07
C PRO A 738 -12.63 15.98 -6.30
N PHE A 739 -12.58 14.76 -6.84
CA PHE A 739 -13.27 14.35 -8.06
C PHE A 739 -14.73 13.95 -7.83
N ASN A 740 -15.17 13.94 -6.57
CA ASN A 740 -16.53 13.61 -6.19
C ASN A 740 -17.38 14.85 -5.89
N GLY A 741 -18.64 14.83 -6.33
CA GLY A 741 -19.56 15.96 -6.19
C GLY A 741 -20.02 16.22 -4.75
N ARG A 742 -20.70 17.36 -4.54
CA ARG A 742 -21.22 17.79 -3.22
C ARG A 742 -22.08 16.73 -2.50
N LYS A 743 -22.93 16.02 -3.24
CA LYS A 743 -23.78 14.94 -2.69
C LYS A 743 -22.96 13.77 -2.13
N TRP A 744 -21.90 13.38 -2.84
CA TRP A 744 -21.01 12.33 -2.37
C TRP A 744 -20.26 12.77 -1.12
N LYS A 745 -19.77 14.03 -1.09
CA LYS A 745 -19.09 14.59 0.08
C LYS A 745 -20.01 14.59 1.30
N SER A 746 -21.24 15.10 1.16
CA SER A 746 -22.22 15.11 2.26
C SER A 746 -22.57 13.70 2.77
N HIS A 747 -22.63 12.70 1.88
CA HIS A 747 -22.93 11.32 2.25
C HIS A 747 -21.74 10.58 2.89
N ASN A 748 -20.52 11.04 2.66
CA ASN A 748 -19.27 10.41 3.11
C ASN A 748 -18.45 11.34 4.02
N MET A 749 -19.12 12.24 4.75
CA MET A 749 -18.46 13.16 5.68
C MET A 749 -17.71 12.41 6.79
N ASP A 750 -18.19 11.24 7.20
CA ASP A 750 -17.51 10.32 8.10
C ASP A 750 -16.12 9.93 7.58
N LEU A 751 -16.01 9.51 6.32
CA LEU A 751 -14.74 9.17 5.67
C LEU A 751 -13.81 10.38 5.57
N ILE A 752 -14.35 11.55 5.22
CA ILE A 752 -13.60 12.81 5.13
C ILE A 752 -13.06 13.22 6.50
N SER A 753 -13.86 13.11 7.56
CA SER A 753 -13.42 13.39 8.93
C SER A 753 -12.30 12.45 9.38
N MET A 754 -12.39 11.15 9.05
CA MET A 754 -11.31 10.20 9.36
C MET A 754 -9.99 10.54 8.66
N VAL A 755 -10.05 11.12 7.45
CA VAL A 755 -8.84 11.63 6.76
C VAL A 755 -8.16 12.73 7.58
N TYR A 756 -8.93 13.68 8.13
CA TYR A 756 -8.37 14.75 8.95
C TYR A 756 -7.77 14.27 10.27
N LEU A 757 -8.39 13.26 10.90
CA LEU A 757 -7.95 12.75 12.19
C LEU A 757 -6.69 11.88 12.10
N HIS A 758 -6.52 11.13 11.00
CA HIS A 758 -5.48 10.10 10.90
C HIS A 758 -4.43 10.32 9.80
N LEU A 759 -4.61 11.28 8.88
CA LEU A 759 -3.58 11.67 7.93
C LEU A 759 -3.00 13.04 8.26
N LYS A 760 -1.68 13.12 8.32
CA LYS A 760 -0.96 14.39 8.49
C LYS A 760 -1.28 15.35 7.32
N PRO A 761 -1.76 16.57 7.60
CA PRO A 761 -1.99 17.57 6.57
C PRO A 761 -0.67 18.08 5.97
N GLN A 762 -0.76 18.69 4.80
CA GLN A 762 0.35 19.42 4.18
C GLN A 762 0.17 20.93 4.38
N LEU A 763 1.24 21.71 4.20
CA LEU A 763 1.16 23.17 4.34
C LEU A 763 0.16 23.78 3.33
N ARG A 764 0.13 23.25 2.10
CA ARG A 764 -0.89 23.53 1.08
C ARG A 764 -1.70 22.26 0.83
N ASP A 765 -2.91 22.16 1.40
CA ASP A 765 -3.73 20.94 1.32
C ASP A 765 -5.14 21.21 0.76
N ASN A 766 -5.20 21.56 -0.51
CA ASN A 766 -6.42 22.07 -1.18
C ASN A 766 -7.34 20.95 -1.72
N TRP A 767 -7.31 19.75 -1.16
CA TRP A 767 -8.07 18.60 -1.70
C TRP A 767 -9.60 18.72 -1.53
N LEU A 768 -10.10 19.54 -0.60
CA LEU A 768 -11.55 19.79 -0.45
C LEU A 768 -12.09 20.97 -1.26
N SER A 769 -11.30 22.04 -1.37
CA SER A 769 -11.67 23.31 -2.00
C SER A 769 -10.46 23.97 -2.67
N GLY A 770 -10.70 24.76 -3.73
CA GLY A 770 -9.67 25.60 -4.35
C GLY A 770 -8.71 24.89 -5.33
N ARG A 771 -9.03 23.69 -5.83
CA ARG A 771 -8.31 23.04 -6.94
C ARG A 771 -8.91 23.38 -8.30
N ASP A 772 -8.05 23.49 -9.31
CA ASP A 772 -8.46 23.61 -10.71
C ASP A 772 -8.82 22.23 -11.27
N LEU A 773 -9.99 21.73 -10.88
CA LEU A 773 -10.46 20.40 -11.31
C LEU A 773 -10.65 20.33 -12.83
N ASP A 774 -11.13 21.41 -13.46
CA ASP A 774 -11.36 21.43 -14.91
C ASP A 774 -10.05 21.32 -15.69
N GLY A 775 -8.99 22.00 -15.25
CA GLY A 775 -7.65 21.80 -15.80
C GLY A 775 -7.11 20.40 -15.49
N GLU A 776 -7.30 19.87 -14.27
CA GLU A 776 -6.81 18.54 -13.88
C GLU A 776 -7.41 17.47 -14.78
N LEU A 777 -8.71 17.55 -15.04
CA LEU A 777 -9.43 16.65 -15.94
C LEU A 777 -8.95 16.77 -17.39
N LYS A 778 -8.72 18.00 -17.88
CA LYS A 778 -8.25 18.22 -19.25
C LYS A 778 -6.85 17.64 -19.46
N ASP A 779 -5.97 17.81 -18.48
CA ASP A 779 -4.56 17.39 -18.61
C ASP A 779 -4.35 15.92 -18.27
N ALA A 780 -5.25 15.29 -17.50
CA ALA A 780 -5.10 13.94 -16.95
C ALA A 780 -4.57 12.91 -17.97
N TYR A 781 -5.13 12.91 -19.17
CA TYR A 781 -4.72 12.01 -20.24
C TYR A 781 -3.31 12.34 -20.78
N GLY A 782 -3.02 13.63 -20.97
CA GLY A 782 -1.68 14.12 -21.36
C GLY A 782 -0.60 13.80 -20.33
N GLN A 783 -0.92 13.83 -19.04
CA GLN A 783 0.00 13.44 -17.96
C GLN A 783 0.41 11.96 -18.06
N GLU A 784 -0.55 11.08 -18.36
CA GLU A 784 -0.30 9.64 -18.50
C GLU A 784 0.54 9.35 -19.75
N ILE A 785 0.27 10.04 -20.88
CA ILE A 785 1.09 9.94 -22.09
C ILE A 785 2.52 10.40 -21.83
N ALA A 786 2.70 11.58 -21.23
CA ALA A 786 4.02 12.13 -20.94
C ALA A 786 4.83 11.22 -20.01
N LEU A 787 4.18 10.65 -19.00
CA LEU A 787 4.79 9.68 -18.09
C LEU A 787 5.28 8.44 -18.83
N ARG A 788 4.44 7.86 -19.70
CA ARG A 788 4.80 6.67 -20.49
C ARG A 788 5.93 6.95 -21.48
N ALA A 789 5.90 8.12 -22.12
CA ALA A 789 6.96 8.53 -23.04
C ALA A 789 8.32 8.69 -22.34
N ILE A 790 8.34 9.28 -21.14
CA ILE A 790 9.59 9.43 -20.36
C ILE A 790 10.08 8.08 -19.82
N VAL A 791 9.18 7.19 -19.42
CA VAL A 791 9.53 5.80 -19.09
C VAL A 791 10.15 5.08 -20.28
N GLN A 792 9.54 5.21 -21.47
CA GLN A 792 10.06 4.60 -22.70
C GLN A 792 11.43 5.18 -23.07
N PHE A 793 11.61 6.50 -22.97
CA PHE A 793 12.90 7.17 -23.17
C PHE A 793 13.97 6.62 -22.21
N TYR A 794 13.65 6.54 -20.91
CA TYR A 794 14.52 5.98 -19.90
C TYR A 794 14.95 4.55 -20.23
N HIS A 795 14.01 3.71 -20.71
CA HIS A 795 14.33 2.34 -21.12
C HIS A 795 15.17 2.24 -22.38
N LEU A 796 14.89 3.04 -23.40
CA LEU A 796 15.67 3.05 -24.64
C LEU A 796 17.12 3.49 -24.41
N ARG A 797 17.33 4.38 -23.43
CA ARG A 797 18.65 4.89 -23.03
C ARG A 797 19.43 3.89 -22.16
N ARG A 798 18.80 3.31 -21.13
CA ARG A 798 19.48 2.43 -20.16
C ARG A 798 19.43 0.94 -20.49
N TYR A 799 18.37 0.47 -21.15
CA TYR A 799 18.13 -0.96 -21.41
C TYR A 799 17.92 -1.22 -22.91
N ASN A 800 18.78 -0.65 -23.75
CA ASN A 800 18.63 -0.68 -25.20
C ASN A 800 18.46 -2.11 -25.76
N GLU A 801 19.33 -3.03 -25.35
CA GLU A 801 19.29 -4.43 -25.80
C GLU A 801 17.95 -5.09 -25.49
N ARG A 802 17.44 -4.87 -24.26
CA ARG A 802 16.18 -5.43 -23.77
C ARG A 802 14.97 -4.81 -24.46
N MET A 803 15.04 -3.52 -24.78
CA MET A 803 14.02 -2.84 -25.57
C MET A 803 13.99 -3.36 -27.02
N HIS A 804 15.16 -3.75 -27.56
CA HIS A 804 15.26 -4.40 -28.86
C HIS A 804 14.58 -5.78 -28.89
N GLU A 805 14.69 -6.56 -27.81
CA GLU A 805 13.96 -7.83 -27.64
C GLU A 805 12.43 -7.63 -27.64
N LEU A 806 11.96 -6.50 -27.12
CA LEU A 806 10.55 -6.09 -27.14
C LEU A 806 10.09 -5.52 -28.50
N GLY A 807 10.98 -5.46 -29.49
CA GLY A 807 10.69 -4.95 -30.84
C GLY A 807 10.90 -3.44 -31.01
N TYR A 808 11.37 -2.73 -29.98
CA TYR A 808 11.73 -1.32 -30.11
C TYR A 808 13.12 -1.20 -30.74
N LYS A 809 13.17 -0.62 -31.93
CA LYS A 809 14.45 -0.32 -32.59
C LYS A 809 14.81 1.13 -32.34
N LYS A 810 16.07 1.39 -31.98
CA LYS A 810 16.63 2.73 -32.04
C LYS A 810 16.76 3.10 -33.51
N GLN A 811 15.76 3.80 -34.04
CA GLN A 811 15.89 4.38 -35.35
C GLN A 811 16.91 5.52 -35.27
N SER A 812 18.05 5.36 -35.96
CA SER A 812 19.04 6.42 -36.16
C SER A 812 18.53 7.42 -37.21
N HIS A 813 17.30 7.90 -37.06
CA HIS A 813 16.84 8.97 -37.93
C HIS A 813 17.44 10.26 -37.40
N ASP A 814 18.46 10.72 -38.11
CA ASP A 814 18.84 12.12 -38.13
C ASP A 814 17.56 12.96 -38.21
N PHE A 815 17.45 14.01 -37.39
CA PHE A 815 16.23 14.83 -37.24
C PHE A 815 15.61 15.19 -38.61
N PHE A 816 16.46 15.49 -39.57
CA PHE A 816 16.08 15.83 -40.95
C PHE A 816 15.41 14.67 -41.71
N THR A 817 15.82 13.43 -41.49
CA THR A 817 15.22 12.26 -42.17
C THR A 817 13.79 12.04 -41.69
N ARG A 818 13.52 12.24 -40.40
CA ARG A 818 12.18 12.11 -39.82
C ARG A 818 11.23 13.22 -40.28
N GLU A 819 11.71 14.47 -40.32
CA GLU A 819 10.91 15.59 -40.82
C GLU A 819 10.62 15.47 -42.33
N ILE A 820 11.59 14.98 -43.12
CA ILE A 820 11.38 14.70 -44.54
C ILE A 820 10.30 13.62 -44.74
N GLU A 821 10.28 12.56 -43.94
CA GLU A 821 9.24 11.53 -44.01
C GLU A 821 7.86 12.04 -43.55
N LEU A 822 7.79 12.87 -42.51
CA LEU A 822 6.53 13.48 -42.06
C LEU A 822 5.94 14.42 -43.12
N ILE A 823 6.79 15.20 -43.79
CA ILE A 823 6.39 16.04 -44.92
C ILE A 823 5.93 15.17 -46.09
N ALA A 824 6.67 14.11 -46.43
CA ALA A 824 6.33 13.20 -47.52
C ALA A 824 5.00 12.44 -47.29
N VAL A 825 4.65 12.14 -46.04
CA VAL A 825 3.37 11.52 -45.66
C VAL A 825 2.22 12.53 -45.61
N SER A 826 2.51 13.82 -45.41
CA SER A 826 1.49 14.89 -45.44
C SER A 826 1.07 15.32 -46.85
N GLU A 827 1.87 14.97 -47.86
CA GLU A 827 1.60 15.25 -49.29
C GLU A 827 0.93 14.06 -50.02
N SER A 828 0.68 12.94 -49.34
CA SER A 828 -0.07 11.77 -49.83
C SER A 828 -1.45 11.68 -49.18
#